data_AF-A0A832PXS6-F1
#
_entry.id   AF-A0A832PXS6-F1
#
_cell.length_a   1.000
_cell.length_b   1.000
_cell.length_c   1.000
_cell.angle_alpha   90.00
_cell.angle_beta   90.00
_cell.angle_gamma   90.00
#
_symmetry.space_group_name_H-M   'P 1'
#
loop_
_entity.id
_entity.type
_entity.pdbx_description
1 polymer ?
#
loop_
_entity_poly.entity_id
_entity_poly.type
_entity_poly.pdbx_seq_one_letter_code
_entity_poly.pdbx_strand_id
1 'polypeptide(L)'
;MKPRLALLPLIVATLALGCKGGGDLNNSDALDLDSKSATDAKHDRGQHGDDGAFEDDDSTEPVACELDQDCDKQPKQCHVFKCLDKECTEVLLENDAPCSDGDRCTGPDTCLDGECISGPAIDCDDKNPCTADSCKPESGCTNTPADNGETITCGIGECFREVAKCTDGVLNECIPGDPTDEICDGKDNDCDGQTDEDNPESGQDCDTELQGVCAIGTTTCKDGTLVCNQTKQPTEEICDGKDNNCDGRIDEDNPGGGQDCVLVPDKLGVCSAATMVCIRGAFVCTQTTQASVEKCNGLDDDCDGETDEDVPEDGQNCDTGKLGVCKDGKWVCRNGALACEQKTPSSHEICDGLDNDCDGETDESFPEDGQDCDTRLDGVCKDGKRVCRNGSLACEPKTPSSHEVCDGLDNDCDGETDEDSSDDGQNCDTGMLGVCKYGRQYCSGGKLWCWPIKDVETEECDGLDNDCDGETDESFSQDGRDCETGKPGICQWGTWTCIDGALNCAQKYEARPEMCSGLDLDCDGETDEPGSLKCKTYYRDRDGDGYGALNEPSACECRDTPPAGYVASSTDCCDLDSRVHRGVTDFFATKNNCNNFDYDCDGKETMQELYSPGYCRKETGLEGTIVCLHLEGWLEPLPECGETGTVVIACSKVGNECRPVRRSQVQPCQ
;
A
#
# COMPACT_ATOMS: atom_id res chain seq x y z
N MET A 1 -56.10 -9.82 -6.20
CA MET A 1 -56.03 -8.64 -7.10
C MET A 1 -56.81 -7.48 -6.49
N LYS A 2 -56.19 -6.30 -6.32
CA LYS A 2 -56.78 -4.94 -6.21
C LYS A 2 -57.90 -4.65 -5.15
N PRO A 3 -58.22 -3.35 -4.86
CA PRO A 3 -58.78 -2.94 -3.56
C PRO A 3 -60.15 -2.24 -3.66
N ARG A 4 -60.65 -1.75 -2.50
CA ARG A 4 -61.76 -0.79 -2.28
C ARG A 4 -61.73 -0.32 -0.81
N LEU A 5 -62.23 0.85 -0.40
CA LEU A 5 -62.72 2.05 -1.12
C LEU A 5 -62.58 3.28 -0.19
N ALA A 6 -62.47 4.49 -0.73
CA ALA A 6 -62.48 5.74 0.04
C ALA A 6 -63.89 6.40 0.07
N LEU A 7 -64.12 7.33 1.01
CA LEU A 7 -65.23 8.28 0.95
C LEU A 7 -64.73 9.72 0.76
N LEU A 8 -65.52 10.50 0.02
CA LEU A 8 -65.39 11.93 -0.25
C LEU A 8 -66.82 12.50 -0.31
N PRO A 9 -67.08 13.82 -0.20
CA PRO A 9 -67.29 14.57 -1.47
C PRO A 9 -67.09 16.11 -1.47
N LEU A 10 -66.80 16.64 -2.67
CA LEU A 10 -67.15 18.00 -3.20
C LEU A 10 -66.47 19.24 -2.53
N ILE A 11 -66.31 20.40 -3.19
CA ILE A 11 -67.04 21.00 -4.34
C ILE A 11 -66.16 21.96 -5.20
N VAL A 12 -66.35 21.99 -6.55
CA VAL A 12 -66.15 23.10 -7.55
C VAL A 12 -64.82 23.92 -7.53
N ALA A 13 -63.85 23.73 -8.45
CA ALA A 13 -63.69 24.27 -9.85
C ALA A 13 -63.05 25.70 -9.94
N THR A 14 -62.51 26.26 -11.04
CA THR A 14 -62.68 26.10 -12.53
C THR A 14 -61.45 26.59 -13.36
N LEU A 15 -61.22 25.99 -14.55
CA LEU A 15 -60.53 26.54 -15.77
C LEU A 15 -59.01 26.90 -15.67
N ALA A 16 -58.17 26.93 -16.73
CA ALA A 16 -58.26 26.46 -18.14
C ALA A 16 -56.85 26.25 -18.81
N LEU A 17 -56.87 25.68 -20.02
CA LEU A 17 -55.82 25.35 -21.02
C LEU A 17 -54.62 26.32 -21.18
N GLY A 18 -53.44 25.92 -21.69
CA GLY A 18 -52.95 24.58 -22.09
C GLY A 18 -51.78 24.56 -23.12
N CYS A 19 -51.24 23.35 -23.38
CA CYS A 19 -50.41 22.90 -24.54
C CYS A 19 -49.05 23.56 -24.94
N LYS A 20 -48.01 22.68 -25.06
CA LYS A 20 -46.90 22.57 -26.07
C LYS A 20 -46.23 23.84 -26.65
N GLY A 21 -44.89 23.91 -26.87
CA GLY A 21 -43.78 22.99 -26.56
C GLY A 21 -42.76 22.81 -27.71
N GLY A 22 -41.48 23.13 -27.46
CA GLY A 22 -40.29 22.73 -28.26
C GLY A 22 -39.94 23.55 -29.51
N GLY A 23 -38.64 23.74 -29.78
CA GLY A 23 -38.10 24.18 -31.08
C GLY A 23 -37.17 25.41 -31.06
N ASP A 24 -35.91 25.22 -31.45
CA ASP A 24 -34.83 26.22 -31.49
C ASP A 24 -34.93 27.23 -32.67
N LEU A 25 -34.29 28.41 -32.54
CA LEU A 25 -33.11 28.83 -33.33
C LEU A 25 -32.83 30.37 -33.37
N ASN A 26 -31.54 30.71 -33.20
CA ASN A 26 -30.74 31.74 -33.89
C ASN A 26 -31.00 33.27 -33.74
N ASN A 27 -30.11 33.88 -32.93
CA ASN A 27 -28.98 34.75 -33.36
C ASN A 27 -29.20 36.18 -33.92
N SER A 28 -28.60 37.16 -33.21
CA SER A 28 -27.78 38.22 -33.83
C SER A 28 -26.81 38.87 -32.79
N ASP A 29 -25.50 38.66 -32.98
CA ASP A 29 -24.40 39.64 -33.02
C ASP A 29 -24.22 40.71 -31.90
N ALA A 30 -23.00 41.12 -31.47
CA ALA A 30 -21.62 40.59 -31.64
C ALA A 30 -20.62 41.42 -30.76
N LEU A 31 -19.34 40.99 -30.72
CA LEU A 31 -18.12 41.74 -30.30
C LEU A 31 -17.89 42.00 -28.79
N ASP A 32 -16.64 42.04 -28.26
CA ASP A 32 -15.37 41.36 -28.63
C ASP A 32 -14.33 41.50 -27.46
N LEU A 33 -13.16 40.85 -27.59
CA LEU A 33 -11.93 40.92 -26.77
C LEU A 33 -11.99 40.29 -25.35
N ASP A 34 -11.23 39.23 -24.99
CA ASP A 34 -9.76 38.98 -24.95
C ASP A 34 -9.07 39.43 -23.63
N SER A 35 -8.08 38.72 -23.05
CA SER A 35 -7.64 37.31 -23.23
C SER A 35 -6.62 36.88 -22.16
N LYS A 36 -6.78 35.68 -21.56
CA LYS A 36 -5.69 34.78 -21.06
C LYS A 36 -4.76 35.38 -19.96
N SER A 37 -3.82 34.68 -19.32
CA SER A 37 -3.43 33.25 -19.30
C SER A 37 -3.07 32.80 -17.87
N ALA A 38 -2.89 31.49 -17.67
CA ALA A 38 -2.68 30.84 -16.37
C ALA A 38 -1.20 30.69 -15.93
N THR A 39 -1.01 29.91 -14.85
CA THR A 39 0.14 29.08 -14.43
C THR A 39 1.34 29.66 -13.65
N ASP A 40 1.54 29.03 -12.48
CA ASP A 40 2.79 28.55 -11.86
C ASP A 40 3.71 29.46 -11.02
N ALA A 41 4.58 28.79 -10.24
CA ALA A 41 5.33 29.34 -9.11
C ALA A 41 6.82 28.89 -9.09
N LYS A 42 7.71 29.66 -8.42
CA LYS A 42 8.83 29.24 -7.50
C LYS A 42 10.00 30.25 -7.34
N HIS A 43 10.56 30.29 -6.11
CA HIS A 43 11.99 30.46 -5.69
C HIS A 43 12.85 31.75 -5.93
N ASP A 44 13.29 32.35 -4.79
CA ASP A 44 14.68 32.58 -4.29
C ASP A 44 15.61 33.80 -4.69
N ARG A 45 16.17 34.47 -3.64
CA ARG A 45 17.44 35.27 -3.42
C ARG A 45 18.02 36.40 -4.35
N GLY A 46 18.48 37.54 -3.75
CA GLY A 46 19.87 38.09 -3.95
C GLY A 46 20.27 39.62 -4.04
N GLN A 47 20.59 40.31 -2.90
CA GLN A 47 21.72 41.27 -2.54
C GLN A 47 22.28 42.57 -3.31
N HIS A 48 22.52 43.68 -2.53
CA HIS A 48 23.60 44.79 -2.49
C HIS A 48 23.76 46.06 -3.45
N GLY A 49 24.18 47.28 -2.92
CA GLY A 49 24.67 48.54 -3.63
C GLY A 49 24.76 49.93 -2.82
N ASP A 50 25.61 50.95 -3.18
CA ASP A 50 26.07 52.13 -2.30
C ASP A 50 26.60 53.51 -2.96
N ASP A 51 26.74 54.66 -2.19
CA ASP A 51 27.54 56.00 -2.29
C ASP A 51 27.23 57.19 -3.32
N GLY A 52 27.63 58.53 -3.30
CA GLY A 52 28.36 59.56 -2.42
C GLY A 52 28.65 61.04 -3.01
N ALA A 53 29.22 62.03 -2.22
CA ALA A 53 30.01 63.33 -2.55
C ALA A 53 29.49 64.86 -2.47
N PHE A 54 30.37 65.94 -2.45
CA PHE A 54 30.23 67.33 -1.82
C PHE A 54 31.16 68.58 -2.28
N GLU A 55 30.99 69.87 -1.81
CA GLU A 55 31.96 71.09 -1.57
C GLU A 55 31.52 72.62 -1.85
N ASP A 56 32.17 73.68 -1.24
CA ASP A 56 31.69 75.11 -0.97
C ASP A 56 32.69 76.37 -1.13
N ASP A 57 32.29 77.68 -1.01
CA ASP A 57 33.14 78.98 -1.06
C ASP A 57 32.52 80.36 -0.45
N ASP A 58 33.20 81.55 -0.51
CA ASP A 58 32.98 82.89 0.23
C ASP A 58 33.44 84.22 -0.56
N SER A 59 33.19 85.57 -0.37
CA SER A 59 32.40 86.62 0.43
C SER A 59 32.01 87.90 -0.45
N THR A 60 32.02 89.27 -0.18
CA THR A 60 32.51 90.30 0.82
C THR A 60 31.76 91.72 0.74
N GLU A 61 32.32 92.90 1.15
CA GLU A 61 31.69 94.28 1.41
C GLU A 61 32.30 95.51 0.58
N PRO A 62 32.28 96.85 0.93
CA PRO A 62 31.32 97.91 1.47
C PRO A 62 31.32 99.27 0.60
N VAL A 63 30.95 100.57 0.87
CA VAL A 63 30.42 101.53 1.93
C VAL A 63 29.77 102.84 1.27
N ALA A 64 29.22 103.86 2.00
CA ALA A 64 28.65 105.15 1.46
C ALA A 64 28.63 106.44 2.40
N CYS A 65 28.01 107.57 1.94
CA CYS A 65 27.43 108.80 2.62
C CYS A 65 28.29 109.74 3.55
N GLU A 66 27.66 110.62 4.36
CA GLU A 66 28.12 110.79 5.76
C GLU A 66 27.30 109.82 6.63
N LEU A 67 25.97 110.02 6.70
CA LEU A 67 25.00 108.94 6.95
C LEU A 67 23.75 109.16 6.07
N ASP A 68 23.03 108.10 5.68
CA ASP A 68 21.83 108.21 4.84
C ASP A 68 20.58 108.74 5.59
N GLN A 69 20.66 108.82 6.93
CA GLN A 69 19.57 109.28 7.79
C GLN A 69 19.28 110.79 7.66
N ASP A 70 20.18 111.56 7.03
CA ASP A 70 20.05 113.02 6.86
C ASP A 70 19.06 113.42 5.72
N CYS A 71 18.42 112.44 5.07
CA CYS A 71 17.61 112.64 3.87
C CYS A 71 16.08 112.59 4.13
N ASP A 72 15.54 113.62 4.81
CA ASP A 72 14.12 113.79 5.21
C ASP A 72 13.10 113.96 4.05
N LYS A 73 13.00 112.97 3.15
CA LYS A 73 11.92 112.86 2.14
C LYS A 73 11.39 111.44 2.10
N GLN A 74 10.06 111.31 2.01
CA GLN A 74 9.44 110.01 1.73
C GLN A 74 9.68 109.65 0.24
N PRO A 75 10.36 108.55 -0.07
CA PRO A 75 10.53 108.08 -1.43
C PRO A 75 9.27 107.34 -1.91
N LYS A 76 9.25 106.95 -3.19
CA LYS A 76 8.29 105.96 -3.70
C LYS A 76 8.65 104.56 -3.17
N GLN A 77 7.74 103.60 -3.35
CA GLN A 77 8.10 102.18 -3.25
C GLN A 77 9.24 101.85 -4.24
N CYS A 78 10.10 100.91 -3.86
CA CYS A 78 11.32 100.58 -4.59
C CYS A 78 12.26 101.77 -4.89
N HIS A 79 12.19 102.84 -4.10
CA HIS A 79 13.11 103.99 -4.15
C HIS A 79 13.59 104.33 -2.73
N VAL A 80 14.76 104.94 -2.62
CA VAL A 80 15.31 105.45 -1.35
C VAL A 80 16.15 106.71 -1.62
N PHE A 81 16.19 107.63 -0.66
CA PHE A 81 17.17 108.72 -0.68
C PHE A 81 18.44 108.28 0.02
N LYS A 82 19.54 108.12 -0.74
CA LYS A 82 20.90 107.95 -0.18
C LYS A 82 21.69 109.24 -0.34
N CYS A 83 22.57 109.54 0.61
CA CYS A 83 23.48 110.68 0.52
C CYS A 83 24.75 110.29 -0.25
N LEU A 84 24.99 110.93 -1.40
CA LEU A 84 26.10 110.64 -2.32
C LEU A 84 26.79 111.96 -2.69
N ASP A 85 28.12 112.01 -2.62
CA ASP A 85 28.92 113.25 -2.76
C ASP A 85 28.40 114.44 -1.90
N LYS A 86 27.79 114.13 -0.75
CA LYS A 86 27.11 115.04 0.18
C LYS A 86 25.77 115.65 -0.30
N GLU A 87 25.14 115.08 -1.33
CA GLU A 87 23.75 115.38 -1.73
C GLU A 87 22.83 114.15 -1.64
N CYS A 88 21.64 114.34 -1.07
CA CYS A 88 20.59 113.32 -1.01
C CYS A 88 19.97 113.06 -2.39
N THR A 89 20.32 111.94 -2.99
CA THR A 89 19.88 111.51 -4.32
C THR A 89 18.79 110.44 -4.20
N GLU A 90 17.68 110.60 -4.93
CA GLU A 90 16.67 109.55 -5.07
C GLU A 90 17.23 108.46 -6.00
N VAL A 91 17.50 107.29 -5.45
CA VAL A 91 17.96 106.11 -6.18
C VAL A 91 16.91 105.01 -6.10
N LEU A 92 16.89 104.12 -7.08
CA LEU A 92 16.12 102.88 -6.95
C LEU A 92 16.67 102.09 -5.76
N LEU A 93 15.78 101.48 -4.99
CA LEU A 93 16.17 100.35 -4.18
C LEU A 93 16.60 99.22 -5.12
N GLU A 94 17.62 98.48 -4.71
CA GLU A 94 18.20 97.42 -5.54
C GLU A 94 17.18 96.33 -5.85
N ASN A 95 17.38 95.62 -6.95
CA ASN A 95 16.55 94.47 -7.26
C ASN A 95 16.68 93.44 -6.12
N ASP A 96 15.57 92.80 -5.79
CA ASP A 96 15.32 91.99 -4.59
C ASP A 96 15.26 92.74 -3.23
N ALA A 97 15.30 94.07 -3.19
CA ALA A 97 15.03 94.82 -1.95
C ALA A 97 13.57 94.70 -1.50
N PRO A 98 13.28 94.64 -0.19
CA PRO A 98 11.93 94.41 0.33
C PRO A 98 11.00 95.60 0.04
N CYS A 99 9.87 95.30 -0.60
CA CYS A 99 8.77 96.21 -0.84
C CYS A 99 7.44 95.56 -0.39
N SER A 100 6.31 96.07 -0.87
CA SER A 100 5.07 95.29 -0.94
C SER A 100 4.19 95.84 -2.06
N ASP A 101 3.66 95.00 -2.93
CA ASP A 101 2.79 95.45 -4.02
C ASP A 101 1.35 95.73 -3.54
N GLY A 102 1.02 95.24 -2.33
CA GLY A 102 -0.27 95.38 -1.68
C GLY A 102 -1.10 94.10 -1.67
N ASP A 103 -0.67 93.06 -2.39
CA ASP A 103 -1.14 91.69 -2.19
C ASP A 103 -0.57 91.17 -0.86
N ARG A 104 -1.33 90.29 -0.21
CA ARG A 104 -1.02 89.69 1.09
C ARG A 104 -0.99 88.16 1.04
N CYS A 105 -1.09 87.63 -0.18
CA CYS A 105 -1.01 86.22 -0.53
C CYS A 105 0.33 85.82 -1.13
N THR A 106 1.23 86.78 -1.27
CA THR A 106 2.59 86.63 -1.74
C THR A 106 3.54 86.67 -0.55
N GLY A 107 4.68 85.99 -0.66
CA GLY A 107 5.79 86.11 0.28
C GLY A 107 6.35 87.54 0.29
N PRO A 108 7.45 87.81 1.02
CA PRO A 108 8.04 89.15 1.05
C PRO A 108 8.34 89.63 -0.38
N ASP A 109 7.56 90.61 -0.85
CA ASP A 109 7.65 91.14 -2.22
C ASP A 109 8.96 91.89 -2.42
N THR A 110 9.50 91.81 -3.63
CA THR A 110 10.87 92.26 -3.90
C THR A 110 10.93 93.19 -5.12
N CYS A 111 11.81 94.18 -5.09
CA CYS A 111 11.92 95.15 -6.17
C CYS A 111 12.53 94.54 -7.44
N LEU A 112 12.10 94.99 -8.62
CA LEU A 112 12.74 94.69 -9.90
C LEU A 112 12.65 95.90 -10.83
N ASP A 113 13.81 96.43 -11.23
CA ASP A 113 14.00 97.58 -12.12
C ASP A 113 13.21 98.86 -11.71
N GLY A 114 12.91 98.98 -10.42
CA GLY A 114 12.22 100.11 -9.79
C GLY A 114 10.71 99.95 -9.59
N GLU A 115 10.12 98.83 -10.00
CA GLU A 115 8.77 98.42 -9.65
C GLU A 115 8.81 97.30 -8.58
N CYS A 116 7.71 97.05 -7.87
CA CYS A 116 7.64 95.98 -6.87
C CYS A 116 7.03 94.72 -7.49
N ILE A 117 7.66 93.56 -7.29
CA ILE A 117 7.24 92.27 -7.82
C ILE A 117 6.75 91.38 -6.68
N SER A 118 5.54 90.86 -6.85
CA SER A 118 4.90 89.85 -6.02
C SER A 118 5.85 88.71 -5.65
N GLY A 119 6.02 88.43 -4.34
CA GLY A 119 6.71 87.24 -3.86
C GLY A 119 6.03 85.92 -4.28
N PRO A 120 6.66 84.75 -4.04
CA PRO A 120 6.01 83.45 -4.29
C PRO A 120 4.76 83.31 -3.42
N ALA A 121 3.70 82.70 -3.94
CA ALA A 121 2.43 82.56 -3.22
C ALA A 121 2.61 81.83 -1.87
N ILE A 122 2.02 82.38 -0.82
CA ILE A 122 1.99 81.80 0.54
C ILE A 122 1.03 80.61 0.54
N ASP A 123 1.50 79.49 1.10
CA ASP A 123 0.65 78.35 1.44
C ASP A 123 -0.19 78.69 2.68
N CYS A 124 -1.50 78.49 2.57
CA CYS A 124 -2.48 78.83 3.60
C CYS A 124 -3.03 77.61 4.35
N ASP A 125 -2.59 76.40 4.00
CA ASP A 125 -2.97 75.13 4.66
C ASP A 125 -2.61 75.18 6.16
N ASP A 126 -3.62 75.35 7.02
CA ASP A 126 -3.45 75.30 8.49
C ASP A 126 -3.50 73.87 9.05
N LYS A 127 -3.70 72.88 8.17
CA LYS A 127 -3.75 71.44 8.42
C LYS A 127 -4.95 71.00 9.25
N ASN A 128 -5.97 71.85 9.39
CA ASN A 128 -7.27 71.49 9.92
C ASN A 128 -8.21 71.09 8.76
N PRO A 129 -8.58 69.80 8.62
CA PRO A 129 -9.41 69.32 7.52
C PRO A 129 -10.87 69.84 7.55
N CYS A 130 -11.22 70.65 8.56
CA CYS A 130 -12.51 71.31 8.71
C CYS A 130 -12.53 72.76 8.17
N THR A 131 -11.39 73.28 7.69
CA THR A 131 -11.28 74.58 7.02
C THR A 131 -10.98 74.39 5.53
N ALA A 132 -11.62 75.20 4.70
CA ALA A 132 -11.28 75.39 3.30
C ALA A 132 -10.43 76.65 3.17
N ASP A 133 -9.15 76.45 2.90
CA ASP A 133 -8.15 77.51 2.93
C ASP A 133 -8.04 78.19 1.57
N SER A 134 -8.16 79.52 1.59
CA SER A 134 -8.15 80.32 0.37
C SER A 134 -7.47 81.66 0.62
N CYS A 135 -6.52 82.03 -0.22
CA CYS A 135 -5.89 83.33 -0.10
C CYS A 135 -6.64 84.40 -0.91
N LYS A 136 -6.85 85.59 -0.32
CA LYS A 136 -7.48 86.75 -0.97
C LYS A 136 -6.56 87.97 -0.87
N PRO A 137 -6.15 88.59 -2.00
CA PRO A 137 -5.11 89.62 -2.02
C PRO A 137 -5.23 90.72 -0.98
N GLU A 138 -6.42 91.28 -0.78
CA GLU A 138 -6.64 92.38 0.15
C GLU A 138 -6.53 92.01 1.65
N SER A 139 -6.59 90.72 2.00
CA SER A 139 -6.61 90.24 3.40
C SER A 139 -5.52 89.23 3.76
N GLY A 140 -4.97 88.51 2.79
CA GLY A 140 -4.08 87.36 2.98
C GLY A 140 -4.84 86.05 3.08
N CYS A 141 -4.26 85.05 3.75
CA CYS A 141 -4.90 83.75 3.98
C CYS A 141 -6.24 83.91 4.69
N THR A 142 -7.28 83.26 4.16
CA THR A 142 -8.62 83.21 4.76
C THR A 142 -9.12 81.78 4.79
N ASN A 143 -9.13 81.23 6.00
CA ASN A 143 -9.41 79.84 6.29
C ASN A 143 -10.89 79.78 6.69
N THR A 144 -11.73 79.27 5.78
CA THR A 144 -13.20 79.36 5.91
C THR A 144 -13.81 78.04 6.34
N PRO A 145 -14.72 78.01 7.33
CA PRO A 145 -15.41 76.79 7.76
C PRO A 145 -15.96 75.96 6.61
N ALA A 146 -15.63 74.66 6.60
CA ALA A 146 -15.96 73.73 5.54
C ALA A 146 -16.36 72.35 6.10
N ASP A 147 -17.60 72.25 6.58
CA ASP A 147 -18.15 70.99 7.07
C ASP A 147 -18.38 70.03 5.88
N ASN A 148 -17.50 69.04 5.76
CA ASN A 148 -17.49 68.07 4.67
C ASN A 148 -18.59 66.99 4.76
N GLY A 149 -19.40 67.01 5.83
CA GLY A 149 -20.48 66.07 6.10
C GLY A 149 -20.04 64.72 6.70
N GLU A 150 -18.76 64.54 7.03
CA GLU A 150 -18.28 63.34 7.73
C GLU A 150 -18.63 63.40 9.23
N THR A 151 -18.98 62.25 9.80
CA THR A 151 -19.14 62.06 11.24
C THR A 151 -17.98 61.24 11.82
N ILE A 152 -17.81 61.32 13.14
CA ILE A 152 -16.99 60.42 13.93
C ILE A 152 -17.84 59.77 15.01
N THR A 153 -17.59 58.49 15.25
CA THR A 153 -18.35 57.64 16.17
C THR A 153 -17.43 57.10 17.28
N CYS A 154 -17.97 56.99 18.49
CA CYS A 154 -17.24 56.50 19.65
C CYS A 154 -18.18 55.87 20.69
N GLY A 155 -17.64 54.99 21.53
CA GLY A 155 -18.43 54.22 22.49
C GLY A 155 -19.10 53.00 21.87
N ILE A 156 -19.65 52.16 22.75
CA ILE A 156 -20.50 51.00 22.46
C ILE A 156 -21.76 51.11 23.34
N GLY A 157 -22.76 50.26 23.10
CA GLY A 157 -24.03 50.30 23.82
C GLY A 157 -24.74 51.65 23.78
N GLU A 158 -25.44 51.99 24.86
CA GLU A 158 -26.05 53.31 25.07
C GLU A 158 -25.02 54.42 25.33
N CYS A 159 -23.73 54.08 25.52
CA CYS A 159 -22.63 55.05 25.49
C CYS A 159 -22.21 55.44 24.06
N PHE A 160 -22.75 54.81 23.01
CA PHE A 160 -22.46 55.18 21.63
C PHE A 160 -22.85 56.63 21.33
N ARG A 161 -21.90 57.42 20.82
CA ARG A 161 -22.12 58.79 20.36
C ARG A 161 -21.63 58.92 18.92
N GLU A 162 -22.41 59.62 18.11
CA GLU A 162 -22.03 60.08 16.78
C GLU A 162 -22.06 61.61 16.79
N VAL A 163 -20.96 62.23 16.39
CA VAL A 163 -20.85 63.69 16.26
C VAL A 163 -20.28 64.05 14.90
N ALA A 164 -20.66 65.22 14.37
CA ALA A 164 -20.07 65.74 13.14
C ALA A 164 -18.56 65.94 13.37
N LYS A 165 -17.72 65.41 12.47
CA LYS A 165 -16.26 65.47 12.56
C LYS A 165 -15.77 66.92 12.56
N CYS A 166 -16.44 67.74 11.77
CA CYS A 166 -16.27 69.18 11.68
C CYS A 166 -17.56 69.88 12.11
N THR A 167 -17.46 71.03 12.77
CA THR A 167 -18.57 71.97 12.94
C THR A 167 -18.05 73.39 13.02
N ASP A 168 -18.61 74.31 12.21
CA ASP A 168 -18.22 75.73 12.16
C ASP A 168 -16.69 75.94 11.99
N GLY A 169 -16.01 74.99 11.35
CA GLY A 169 -14.58 75.04 11.05
C GLY A 169 -13.66 74.45 12.12
N VAL A 170 -14.18 73.90 13.22
CA VAL A 170 -13.37 73.23 14.25
C VAL A 170 -13.53 71.71 14.14
N LEU A 171 -12.42 70.98 14.28
CA LEU A 171 -12.41 69.52 14.41
C LEU A 171 -12.92 69.13 15.80
N ASN A 172 -14.00 68.36 15.86
CA ASN A 172 -14.55 67.85 17.11
C ASN A 172 -13.83 66.57 17.56
N GLU A 173 -13.80 66.35 18.88
CA GLU A 173 -13.41 65.08 19.49
C GLU A 173 -14.67 64.34 19.95
N CYS A 174 -14.77 63.04 19.67
CA CYS A 174 -15.89 62.21 20.11
C CYS A 174 -15.56 61.61 21.49
N ILE A 175 -16.36 61.98 22.49
CA ILE A 175 -16.30 61.40 23.84
C ILE A 175 -17.53 60.49 24.01
N PRO A 176 -17.37 59.20 24.38
CA PRO A 176 -18.49 58.31 24.68
C PRO A 176 -19.39 58.85 25.80
N GLY A 177 -20.59 58.29 25.93
CA GLY A 177 -21.40 58.51 27.14
C GLY A 177 -20.70 57.99 28.41
N ASP A 178 -21.01 58.61 29.55
CA ASP A 178 -20.72 58.02 30.86
C ASP A 178 -21.61 56.76 31.03
N PRO A 179 -21.05 55.61 31.44
CA PRO A 179 -21.82 54.38 31.68
C PRO A 179 -22.65 54.44 32.97
N THR A 180 -23.69 53.61 33.04
CA THR A 180 -24.60 53.50 34.19
C THR A 180 -24.82 52.04 34.60
N ASP A 181 -25.11 51.80 35.88
CA ASP A 181 -25.41 50.45 36.41
C ASP A 181 -26.49 49.74 35.56
N GLU A 182 -26.27 48.46 35.24
CA GLU A 182 -27.13 47.70 34.29
C GLU A 182 -28.60 47.59 34.68
N ILE A 183 -29.47 47.55 33.67
CA ILE A 183 -30.92 47.36 33.80
C ILE A 183 -31.45 46.40 32.73
N CYS A 184 -32.47 45.63 33.09
CA CYS A 184 -33.08 44.64 32.19
C CYS A 184 -34.02 45.30 31.15
N ASP A 185 -33.45 45.96 30.15
CA ASP A 185 -34.19 46.55 29.02
C ASP A 185 -33.67 46.14 27.63
N GLY A 186 -32.74 45.18 27.56
CA GLY A 186 -32.22 44.61 26.32
C GLY A 186 -31.11 45.47 25.70
N LYS A 187 -30.29 46.10 26.55
CA LYS A 187 -29.23 47.03 26.16
C LYS A 187 -27.94 46.82 26.95
N ASP A 188 -26.91 47.49 26.44
CA ASP A 188 -25.55 47.63 26.99
C ASP A 188 -25.49 49.05 27.60
N ASN A 189 -25.82 49.17 28.88
CA ASN A 189 -25.97 50.41 29.66
C ASN A 189 -24.71 50.77 30.46
N ASP A 190 -23.93 49.78 30.89
CA ASP A 190 -22.61 49.96 31.52
C ASP A 190 -21.45 49.96 30.48
N CYS A 191 -21.77 49.59 29.24
CA CYS A 191 -20.94 49.77 28.06
C CYS A 191 -19.65 48.94 28.03
N ASP A 192 -19.67 47.77 28.70
CA ASP A 192 -18.71 46.66 28.60
C ASP A 192 -18.72 45.98 27.22
N GLY A 193 -19.87 45.99 26.53
CA GLY A 193 -20.05 45.41 25.19
C GLY A 193 -20.79 44.07 25.14
N GLN A 194 -21.46 43.68 26.21
CA GLN A 194 -22.39 42.54 26.26
C GLN A 194 -23.85 43.06 26.29
N THR A 195 -24.84 42.39 26.91
CA THR A 195 -26.23 42.91 27.08
C THR A 195 -26.99 42.20 28.25
N ASP A 196 -27.60 42.97 29.16
CA ASP A 196 -28.35 42.54 30.36
C ASP A 196 -27.53 41.74 31.44
N GLU A 197 -26.21 41.97 31.57
CA GLU A 197 -25.31 41.26 32.52
C GLU A 197 -25.32 41.80 33.96
N ASP A 198 -24.92 40.92 34.90
CA ASP A 198 -24.93 41.06 36.36
C ASP A 198 -26.29 41.46 37.01
N ASN A 199 -27.28 41.87 36.21
CA ASN A 199 -28.72 41.66 36.35
C ASN A 199 -29.31 42.05 37.73
N PRO A 200 -29.12 43.31 38.18
CA PRO A 200 -29.33 43.72 39.58
C PRO A 200 -30.81 43.75 40.03
N GLU A 201 -31.77 43.69 39.11
CA GLU A 201 -33.22 43.61 39.43
C GLU A 201 -33.78 42.17 39.44
N SER A 202 -32.95 41.16 39.18
CA SER A 202 -33.35 39.75 39.31
C SER A 202 -33.38 39.26 40.76
N GLY A 203 -34.27 38.30 41.04
CA GLY A 203 -34.39 37.65 42.36
C GLY A 203 -35.25 38.36 43.39
N GLN A 204 -36.08 39.36 43.01
CA GLN A 204 -37.08 39.94 43.92
C GLN A 204 -38.41 39.17 43.87
N ASP A 205 -39.09 39.06 45.02
CA ASP A 205 -40.39 38.40 45.14
C ASP A 205 -41.45 39.08 44.25
N CYS A 206 -42.21 38.29 43.48
CA CYS A 206 -43.26 38.76 42.57
C CYS A 206 -44.48 37.83 42.58
N ASP A 207 -45.62 38.36 42.14
CA ASP A 207 -46.87 37.60 41.97
C ASP A 207 -46.96 37.06 40.52
N THR A 208 -47.34 35.81 40.37
CA THR A 208 -47.48 35.12 39.06
C THR A 208 -48.88 35.21 38.46
N GLU A 209 -49.82 35.86 39.15
CA GLU A 209 -51.27 35.91 38.87
C GLU A 209 -51.99 34.53 38.91
N LEU A 210 -51.30 33.47 39.34
CA LEU A 210 -51.85 32.12 39.53
C LEU A 210 -52.57 31.96 40.87
N GLN A 211 -53.46 30.97 40.99
CA GLN A 211 -54.19 30.70 42.23
C GLN A 211 -53.44 29.76 43.20
N GLY A 212 -54.06 29.52 44.36
CA GLY A 212 -53.60 28.52 45.32
C GLY A 212 -52.22 28.81 45.90
N VAL A 213 -51.34 27.81 45.88
CA VAL A 213 -49.96 27.93 46.37
C VAL A 213 -48.96 28.45 45.33
N CYS A 214 -49.44 28.71 44.10
CA CYS A 214 -48.65 28.92 42.89
C CYS A 214 -48.37 30.40 42.58
N ALA A 215 -49.07 31.30 43.29
CA ALA A 215 -49.00 32.76 43.12
C ALA A 215 -47.61 33.39 43.34
N ILE A 216 -46.65 32.67 43.95
CA ILE A 216 -45.37 33.26 44.40
C ILE A 216 -44.23 32.86 43.45
N GLY A 217 -43.55 33.88 42.91
CA GLY A 217 -42.36 33.75 42.07
C GLY A 217 -41.26 34.74 42.43
N THR A 218 -40.19 34.73 41.63
CA THR A 218 -39.10 35.72 41.67
C THR A 218 -38.78 36.24 40.27
N THR A 219 -38.38 37.52 40.17
CA THR A 219 -37.99 38.16 38.91
C THR A 219 -36.74 37.53 38.29
N THR A 220 -36.66 37.51 36.96
CA THR A 220 -35.46 37.14 36.21
C THR A 220 -35.46 37.89 34.88
N CYS A 221 -34.36 38.55 34.51
CA CYS A 221 -34.25 39.11 33.16
C CYS A 221 -34.20 38.00 32.11
N LYS A 222 -34.94 38.18 31.01
CA LYS A 222 -34.85 37.35 29.82
C LYS A 222 -35.26 38.15 28.59
N ASP A 223 -34.42 38.14 27.55
CA ASP A 223 -34.69 38.79 26.26
C ASP A 223 -35.06 40.30 26.40
N GLY A 224 -34.38 41.04 27.29
CA GLY A 224 -34.66 42.45 27.58
C GLY A 224 -35.98 42.73 28.33
N THR A 225 -36.44 41.79 29.17
CA THR A 225 -37.65 41.98 30.00
C THR A 225 -37.58 41.18 31.30
N LEU A 226 -38.00 41.78 32.42
CA LEU A 226 -38.15 41.08 33.71
C LEU A 226 -39.38 40.16 33.69
N VAL A 227 -39.15 38.85 33.80
CA VAL A 227 -40.18 37.82 33.87
C VAL A 227 -40.31 37.31 35.31
N CYS A 228 -41.54 37.22 35.84
CA CYS A 228 -41.80 36.58 37.13
C CYS A 228 -41.83 35.06 36.97
N ASN A 229 -40.83 34.35 37.50
CA ASN A 229 -40.76 32.89 37.44
C ASN A 229 -41.21 32.27 38.77
N GLN A 230 -42.20 31.37 38.72
CA GLN A 230 -42.74 30.67 39.89
C GLN A 230 -41.65 29.90 40.65
N THR A 231 -41.46 30.17 41.94
CA THR A 231 -40.39 29.54 42.75
C THR A 231 -40.87 28.32 43.53
N LYS A 232 -42.15 28.25 43.86
CA LYS A 232 -42.74 27.05 44.49
C LYS A 232 -43.21 26.07 43.43
N GLN A 233 -42.52 24.93 43.31
CA GLN A 233 -42.92 23.85 42.40
C GLN A 233 -44.32 23.31 42.74
N PRO A 234 -45.12 22.90 41.72
CA PRO A 234 -46.39 22.23 41.93
C PRO A 234 -46.21 20.88 42.64
N THR A 235 -47.24 20.48 43.39
CA THR A 235 -47.32 19.21 44.11
C THR A 235 -48.62 18.50 43.80
N GLU A 236 -48.66 17.16 43.91
CA GLU A 236 -49.90 16.39 43.75
C GLU A 236 -51.03 16.89 44.67
N GLU A 237 -52.27 16.82 44.19
CA GLU A 237 -53.42 17.33 44.92
C GLU A 237 -53.72 16.58 46.22
N ILE A 238 -54.32 17.33 47.16
CA ILE A 238 -54.83 16.82 48.42
C ILE A 238 -56.22 17.41 48.68
N CYS A 239 -57.14 16.60 49.22
CA CYS A 239 -58.52 17.02 49.52
C CYS A 239 -58.57 18.06 50.66
N ASP A 240 -58.31 19.31 50.32
CA ASP A 240 -58.02 20.41 51.24
C ASP A 240 -58.59 21.77 50.77
N GLY A 241 -59.16 21.81 49.55
CA GLY A 241 -59.89 22.97 49.02
C GLY A 241 -58.99 24.05 48.42
N LYS A 242 -57.80 23.68 47.91
CA LYS A 242 -56.88 24.57 47.18
C LYS A 242 -56.44 23.97 45.84
N ASP A 243 -55.83 24.83 45.04
CA ASP A 243 -54.97 24.48 43.91
C ASP A 243 -53.53 24.31 44.45
N ASN A 244 -52.99 23.10 44.34
CA ASN A 244 -51.66 22.69 44.79
C ASN A 244 -50.76 22.20 43.63
N ASN A 245 -51.34 21.75 42.52
CA ASN A 245 -50.67 21.28 41.31
C ASN A 245 -50.52 22.37 40.21
N CYS A 246 -51.14 23.53 40.40
CA CYS A 246 -51.10 24.71 39.54
C CYS A 246 -51.81 24.58 38.17
N ASP A 247 -52.77 23.64 38.00
CA ASP A 247 -53.53 23.48 36.75
C ASP A 247 -54.71 24.47 36.59
N GLY A 248 -55.11 25.16 37.67
CA GLY A 248 -56.24 26.08 37.71
C GLY A 248 -57.56 25.47 38.21
N ARG A 249 -57.53 24.27 38.79
CA ARG A 249 -58.67 23.59 39.44
C ARG A 249 -58.42 23.39 40.95
N ILE A 250 -59.36 22.73 41.62
CA ILE A 250 -59.38 22.56 43.08
C ILE A 250 -60.01 21.19 43.39
N ASP A 251 -59.31 20.37 44.17
CA ASP A 251 -59.70 19.01 44.57
C ASP A 251 -60.08 18.06 43.39
N GLU A 252 -59.57 18.25 42.17
CA GLU A 252 -59.94 17.45 40.99
C GLU A 252 -59.38 16.01 41.01
N ASP A 253 -60.06 15.13 40.26
CA ASP A 253 -59.77 13.69 40.16
C ASP A 253 -59.70 12.91 41.50
N ASN A 254 -60.38 13.43 42.53
CA ASN A 254 -60.63 12.78 43.84
C ASN A 254 -59.35 12.54 44.68
N PRO A 255 -58.62 13.59 45.08
CA PRO A 255 -57.28 13.48 45.64
C PRO A 255 -57.29 12.84 47.03
N GLY A 256 -56.52 11.76 47.20
CA GLY A 256 -56.49 10.98 48.44
C GLY A 256 -57.78 10.18 48.72
N GLY A 257 -58.75 10.18 47.80
CA GLY A 257 -59.91 9.29 47.84
C GLY A 257 -59.59 7.88 47.39
N GLY A 258 -60.62 7.08 47.10
CA GLY A 258 -60.45 5.72 46.58
C GLY A 258 -60.26 4.63 47.63
N GLN A 259 -60.27 4.97 48.94
CA GLN A 259 -60.23 3.97 50.01
C GLN A 259 -61.59 3.29 50.21
N ASP A 260 -61.58 1.97 50.38
CA ASP A 260 -62.79 1.17 50.63
C ASP A 260 -63.48 1.54 51.95
N CYS A 261 -64.80 1.56 51.91
CA CYS A 261 -65.67 1.74 53.06
C CYS A 261 -66.88 0.79 52.93
N VAL A 262 -67.52 0.47 54.06
CA VAL A 262 -68.61 -0.52 54.09
C VAL A 262 -69.90 0.19 54.51
N LEU A 263 -70.95 0.03 53.71
CA LEU A 263 -72.29 0.52 54.04
C LEU A 263 -72.98 -0.43 55.04
N VAL A 264 -74.07 0.03 55.66
CA VAL A 264 -74.70 -0.65 56.81
C VAL A 264 -75.03 -2.15 56.56
N PRO A 265 -75.00 -3.01 57.60
CA PRO A 265 -74.71 -4.46 57.45
C PRO A 265 -75.76 -5.34 56.76
N ASP A 266 -76.86 -4.78 56.26
CA ASP A 266 -78.00 -5.52 55.71
C ASP A 266 -77.92 -5.69 54.18
N LYS A 267 -76.69 -5.76 53.62
CA LYS A 267 -76.42 -6.09 52.21
C LYS A 267 -75.41 -7.22 52.11
N LEU A 268 -75.71 -8.19 51.25
CA LEU A 268 -74.84 -9.32 50.90
C LEU A 268 -74.06 -9.00 49.61
N GLY A 269 -73.24 -9.96 49.16
CA GLY A 269 -72.56 -9.92 47.87
C GLY A 269 -71.73 -8.66 47.59
N VAL A 270 -71.61 -8.35 46.29
CA VAL A 270 -70.86 -7.17 45.78
C VAL A 270 -71.55 -5.85 46.13
N CYS A 271 -72.83 -5.92 46.52
CA CYS A 271 -73.71 -4.81 46.87
C CYS A 271 -73.32 -4.11 48.19
N SER A 272 -72.46 -4.74 49.00
CA SER A 272 -71.92 -4.22 50.26
C SER A 272 -70.76 -3.22 50.09
N ALA A 273 -70.12 -3.19 48.91
CA ALA A 273 -68.93 -2.37 48.65
C ALA A 273 -69.24 -0.88 48.38
N ALA A 274 -68.41 -0.02 48.95
CA ALA A 274 -68.46 1.42 48.79
C ALA A 274 -67.04 2.02 48.88
N THR A 275 -66.88 3.27 48.44
CA THR A 275 -65.58 3.92 48.36
C THR A 275 -65.65 5.38 48.82
N MET A 276 -64.55 5.88 49.40
CA MET A 276 -64.42 7.25 49.89
C MET A 276 -64.12 8.24 48.74
N VAL A 277 -64.90 9.31 48.65
CA VAL A 277 -64.82 10.35 47.61
C VAL A 277 -64.68 11.74 48.25
N CYS A 278 -63.70 12.53 47.83
CA CYS A 278 -63.55 13.93 48.15
C CYS A 278 -64.67 14.75 47.49
N ILE A 279 -65.46 15.45 48.29
CA ILE A 279 -66.54 16.32 47.82
C ILE A 279 -66.42 17.66 48.56
N ARG A 280 -65.78 18.65 47.91
CA ARG A 280 -65.57 20.02 48.40
C ARG A 280 -64.69 20.08 49.67
N GLY A 281 -63.47 19.55 49.59
CA GLY A 281 -62.51 19.50 50.71
C GLY A 281 -62.89 18.57 51.87
N ALA A 282 -63.71 17.53 51.63
CA ALA A 282 -64.06 16.54 52.65
C ALA A 282 -64.43 15.16 52.05
N PHE A 283 -64.01 14.07 52.70
CA PHE A 283 -64.31 12.70 52.25
C PHE A 283 -65.71 12.21 52.67
N VAL A 284 -66.37 11.51 51.74
CA VAL A 284 -67.72 10.91 51.91
C VAL A 284 -67.71 9.48 51.37
N CYS A 285 -68.27 8.52 52.13
CA CYS A 285 -68.43 7.13 51.69
C CYS A 285 -69.66 6.97 50.78
N THR A 286 -69.49 6.42 49.58
CA THR A 286 -70.56 6.26 48.57
C THR A 286 -70.56 4.85 47.95
N GLN A 287 -71.73 4.24 47.74
CA GLN A 287 -71.82 2.93 47.06
C GLN A 287 -71.27 3.03 45.65
N THR A 288 -70.35 2.13 45.29
CA THR A 288 -69.65 2.13 44.00
C THR A 288 -70.09 0.99 43.08
N THR A 289 -70.59 -0.12 43.61
CA THR A 289 -71.15 -1.21 42.79
C THR A 289 -72.56 -0.88 42.28
N GLN A 290 -72.74 -1.01 40.96
CA GLN A 290 -74.05 -1.01 40.30
C GLN A 290 -74.51 -2.46 40.06
N ALA A 291 -75.78 -2.74 40.36
CA ALA A 291 -76.44 -4.02 40.11
C ALA A 291 -76.20 -4.54 38.68
N SER A 292 -75.86 -5.83 38.55
CA SER A 292 -75.55 -6.49 37.28
C SER A 292 -76.20 -7.87 37.23
N VAL A 293 -76.57 -8.36 36.04
CA VAL A 293 -77.22 -9.69 35.92
C VAL A 293 -76.39 -10.77 36.62
N GLU A 294 -77.10 -11.65 37.34
CA GLU A 294 -76.56 -12.77 38.10
C GLU A 294 -75.55 -13.63 37.33
N LYS A 295 -74.55 -14.11 38.05
CA LYS A 295 -73.48 -14.98 37.55
C LYS A 295 -73.26 -16.06 38.59
N CYS A 296 -73.23 -17.33 38.18
CA CYS A 296 -72.98 -18.46 39.08
C CYS A 296 -71.57 -18.38 39.71
N ASN A 297 -71.46 -17.69 40.86
CA ASN A 297 -70.22 -17.34 41.56
C ASN A 297 -70.37 -17.34 43.11
N GLY A 298 -71.59 -17.51 43.63
CA GLY A 298 -71.88 -17.54 45.07
C GLY A 298 -72.08 -16.17 45.72
N LEU A 299 -72.38 -15.12 44.95
CA LEU A 299 -72.65 -13.75 45.40
C LEU A 299 -73.94 -13.22 44.77
N ASP A 300 -74.74 -12.51 45.57
CA ASP A 300 -75.73 -11.53 45.14
C ASP A 300 -75.05 -10.43 44.28
N ASP A 301 -75.24 -10.49 42.96
CA ASP A 301 -74.59 -9.68 41.90
C ASP A 301 -75.56 -8.63 41.31
N ASP A 302 -76.86 -8.94 41.34
CA ASP A 302 -78.00 -8.12 40.90
C ASP A 302 -78.61 -7.26 42.05
N CYS A 303 -78.34 -7.60 43.31
CA CYS A 303 -78.78 -6.91 44.52
C CYS A 303 -80.27 -7.06 44.90
N ASP A 304 -80.98 -8.10 44.45
CA ASP A 304 -82.34 -8.42 44.94
C ASP A 304 -82.37 -9.17 46.29
N GLY A 305 -81.34 -9.97 46.59
CA GLY A 305 -81.11 -10.63 47.87
C GLY A 305 -81.18 -12.17 47.91
N GLU A 306 -81.39 -12.86 46.79
CA GLU A 306 -81.10 -14.30 46.67
C GLU A 306 -79.63 -14.53 46.19
N THR A 307 -79.29 -15.58 45.42
CA THR A 307 -77.91 -15.87 44.94
C THR A 307 -77.88 -16.97 43.85
N ASP A 308 -77.18 -16.72 42.73
CA ASP A 308 -76.95 -17.65 41.60
C ASP A 308 -78.24 -18.05 40.81
N GLU A 309 -79.33 -17.28 40.85
CA GLU A 309 -80.56 -17.55 40.07
C GLU A 309 -80.58 -16.91 38.67
N ASP A 310 -81.47 -17.41 37.79
CA ASP A 310 -81.72 -16.93 36.42
C ASP A 310 -80.47 -16.68 35.53
N VAL A 311 -79.33 -17.29 35.90
CA VAL A 311 -78.01 -17.16 35.26
C VAL A 311 -78.09 -17.43 33.75
N PRO A 312 -77.78 -16.44 32.87
CA PRO A 312 -78.02 -16.54 31.43
C PRO A 312 -77.35 -17.73 30.73
N GLU A 313 -76.21 -18.19 31.25
CA GLU A 313 -75.41 -19.29 30.72
C GLU A 313 -75.97 -20.69 31.03
N ASP A 314 -76.87 -20.84 31.99
CA ASP A 314 -77.33 -22.17 32.42
C ASP A 314 -78.06 -22.92 31.29
N GLY A 315 -77.68 -24.19 31.10
CA GLY A 315 -78.20 -25.03 30.03
C GLY A 315 -77.76 -24.63 28.62
N GLN A 316 -76.93 -23.59 28.41
CA GLN A 316 -76.30 -23.32 27.11
C GLN A 316 -75.31 -24.44 26.73
N ASN A 317 -74.97 -24.54 25.44
CA ASN A 317 -73.94 -25.49 25.00
C ASN A 317 -72.54 -24.95 25.39
N CYS A 318 -71.63 -25.85 25.76
CA CYS A 318 -70.26 -25.51 26.15
C CYS A 318 -69.25 -26.49 25.54
N ASP A 319 -67.98 -26.10 25.64
CA ASP A 319 -66.82 -26.93 25.31
C ASP A 319 -66.29 -27.52 26.62
N THR A 320 -66.18 -28.85 26.71
CA THR A 320 -65.72 -29.54 27.93
C THR A 320 -64.20 -29.44 28.12
N GLY A 321 -63.47 -28.92 27.14
CA GLY A 321 -62.01 -28.95 27.10
C GLY A 321 -61.41 -30.32 26.74
N LYS A 322 -62.25 -31.34 26.48
CA LYS A 322 -61.85 -32.62 25.89
C LYS A 322 -61.81 -32.53 24.35
N LEU A 323 -61.17 -33.50 23.72
CA LEU A 323 -61.06 -33.56 22.27
C LEU A 323 -62.30 -34.25 21.66
N GLY A 324 -62.30 -34.38 20.32
CA GLY A 324 -63.24 -35.23 19.57
C GLY A 324 -64.72 -35.10 19.90
N VAL A 325 -65.39 -36.24 20.10
CA VAL A 325 -66.85 -36.31 20.39
C VAL A 325 -67.19 -35.91 21.82
N CYS A 326 -66.18 -35.87 22.69
CA CYS A 326 -66.26 -35.57 24.12
C CYS A 326 -66.33 -34.07 24.41
N LYS A 327 -65.91 -33.26 23.43
CA LYS A 327 -65.90 -31.80 23.42
C LYS A 327 -67.27 -31.16 23.69
N ASP A 328 -68.33 -31.72 23.13
CA ASP A 328 -69.69 -31.17 23.17
C ASP A 328 -70.33 -31.36 24.57
N GLY A 329 -70.60 -30.27 25.29
CA GLY A 329 -71.22 -30.29 26.63
C GLY A 329 -72.38 -29.31 26.83
N LYS A 330 -72.88 -29.23 28.07
CA LYS A 330 -73.78 -28.16 28.54
C LYS A 330 -73.30 -27.51 29.83
N TRP A 331 -73.41 -26.18 29.90
CA TRP A 331 -73.18 -25.43 31.14
C TRP A 331 -74.27 -25.77 32.16
N VAL A 332 -73.86 -25.97 33.41
CA VAL A 332 -74.73 -26.20 34.57
C VAL A 332 -74.16 -25.42 35.75
N CYS A 333 -74.96 -24.56 36.37
CA CYS A 333 -74.59 -23.91 37.63
C CYS A 333 -74.67 -24.91 38.81
N ARG A 334 -73.59 -25.04 39.60
CA ARG A 334 -73.61 -25.84 40.83
C ARG A 334 -72.59 -25.33 41.87
N ASN A 335 -73.10 -24.84 43.01
CA ASN A 335 -72.31 -24.35 44.16
C ASN A 335 -71.41 -23.12 43.83
N GLY A 336 -71.95 -22.08 43.17
CA GLY A 336 -71.16 -20.90 42.81
C GLY A 336 -70.09 -21.13 41.74
N ALA A 337 -70.34 -22.08 40.82
CA ALA A 337 -69.51 -22.28 39.64
C ALA A 337 -70.29 -22.89 38.47
N LEU A 338 -70.05 -22.37 37.26
CA LEU A 338 -70.47 -23.01 36.00
C LEU A 338 -69.57 -24.22 35.71
N ALA A 339 -70.16 -25.40 35.57
CA ALA A 339 -69.49 -26.62 35.12
C ALA A 339 -70.00 -27.04 33.73
N CYS A 340 -69.10 -27.49 32.86
CA CYS A 340 -69.46 -28.04 31.54
C CYS A 340 -69.60 -29.56 31.62
N GLU A 341 -70.82 -30.09 31.70
CA GLU A 341 -71.08 -31.53 31.75
C GLU A 341 -71.20 -32.12 30.32
N GLN A 342 -70.48 -33.22 30.02
CA GLN A 342 -70.39 -33.80 28.67
C GLN A 342 -71.73 -34.40 28.19
N LYS A 343 -72.06 -34.19 26.90
CA LYS A 343 -73.33 -34.60 26.28
C LYS A 343 -73.32 -36.04 25.75
N THR A 344 -72.13 -36.55 25.43
CA THR A 344 -71.91 -37.80 24.70
C THR A 344 -71.19 -38.83 25.59
N PRO A 345 -71.60 -40.11 25.63
CA PRO A 345 -70.81 -41.19 26.22
C PRO A 345 -69.66 -41.59 25.29
N SER A 346 -68.57 -42.11 25.86
CA SER A 346 -67.41 -42.60 25.10
C SER A 346 -67.61 -43.96 24.43
N SER A 347 -66.80 -44.21 23.40
CA SER A 347 -66.74 -45.43 22.59
C SER A 347 -65.31 -45.69 22.09
N HIS A 348 -64.97 -46.92 21.69
CA HIS A 348 -63.61 -47.26 21.23
C HIS A 348 -63.22 -46.49 19.97
N GLU A 349 -61.92 -46.22 19.82
CA GLU A 349 -61.38 -45.43 18.72
C GLU A 349 -61.58 -46.00 17.32
N ILE A 350 -61.72 -45.07 16.39
CA ILE A 350 -61.74 -45.26 14.94
C ILE A 350 -60.92 -44.13 14.31
N CYS A 351 -60.18 -44.43 13.23
CA CYS A 351 -59.36 -43.43 12.55
C CYS A 351 -60.24 -42.42 11.77
N ASP A 352 -60.79 -41.44 12.49
CA ASP A 352 -61.61 -40.33 11.96
C ASP A 352 -61.20 -38.94 12.49
N GLY A 353 -60.17 -38.87 13.35
CA GLY A 353 -59.58 -37.61 13.82
C GLY A 353 -60.32 -36.99 15.00
N LEU A 354 -61.09 -37.80 15.72
CA LEU A 354 -61.80 -37.43 16.94
C LEU A 354 -61.36 -38.37 18.07
N ASP A 355 -61.04 -37.82 19.23
CA ASP A 355 -61.14 -38.51 20.51
C ASP A 355 -62.58 -39.02 20.72
N ASN A 356 -62.78 -40.34 20.59
CA ASN A 356 -64.05 -41.05 20.73
C ASN A 356 -64.20 -41.67 22.14
N ASP A 357 -63.07 -42.02 22.78
CA ASP A 357 -62.92 -42.73 24.05
C ASP A 357 -62.91 -41.80 25.29
N CYS A 358 -62.58 -40.52 25.08
CA CYS A 358 -62.44 -39.45 26.05
C CYS A 358 -61.22 -39.52 27.00
N ASP A 359 -60.13 -40.23 26.64
CA ASP A 359 -58.89 -40.26 27.44
C ASP A 359 -58.00 -39.01 27.27
N GLY A 360 -58.06 -38.36 26.10
CA GLY A 360 -57.38 -37.10 25.79
C GLY A 360 -56.27 -37.17 24.72
N GLU A 361 -55.95 -38.36 24.20
CA GLU A 361 -55.19 -38.51 22.94
C GLU A 361 -56.15 -38.49 21.72
N THR A 362 -55.75 -38.96 20.54
CA THR A 362 -56.62 -39.07 19.34
C THR A 362 -56.05 -40.10 18.36
N ASP A 363 -56.91 -40.97 17.82
CA ASP A 363 -56.55 -42.05 16.88
C ASP A 363 -55.40 -42.98 17.40
N GLU A 364 -55.27 -43.20 18.72
CA GLU A 364 -54.10 -43.85 19.35
C GLU A 364 -54.19 -45.40 19.49
N SER A 365 -55.38 -46.01 19.37
CA SER A 365 -55.58 -47.45 19.58
C SER A 365 -56.60 -48.15 18.65
N PHE A 366 -56.77 -47.64 17.43
CA PHE A 366 -57.76 -48.13 16.45
C PHE A 366 -57.42 -49.52 15.81
N PRO A 367 -58.41 -50.28 15.31
CA PRO A 367 -58.23 -51.70 14.95
C PRO A 367 -57.40 -52.00 13.68
N GLU A 368 -57.25 -51.01 12.79
CA GLU A 368 -56.55 -51.15 11.51
C GLU A 368 -55.06 -50.79 11.54
N ASP A 369 -54.54 -50.33 12.69
CA ASP A 369 -53.14 -49.87 12.80
C ASP A 369 -52.12 -50.99 12.52
N GLY A 370 -50.98 -50.60 11.94
CA GLY A 370 -49.85 -51.50 11.69
C GLY A 370 -50.11 -52.64 10.70
N GLN A 371 -51.27 -52.69 10.04
CA GLN A 371 -51.57 -53.64 8.97
C GLN A 371 -50.76 -53.31 7.70
N ASP A 372 -50.36 -54.33 6.93
CA ASP A 372 -49.60 -54.13 5.68
C ASP A 372 -50.45 -53.55 4.54
N CYS A 373 -49.84 -52.69 3.73
CA CYS A 373 -50.47 -52.07 2.56
C CYS A 373 -49.45 -51.75 1.45
N ASP A 374 -49.95 -51.37 0.27
CA ASP A 374 -49.20 -50.96 -0.91
C ASP A 374 -49.39 -49.44 -1.08
N THR A 375 -48.29 -48.68 -1.08
CA THR A 375 -48.29 -47.20 -1.17
C THR A 375 -48.53 -46.70 -2.59
N ARG A 376 -48.36 -47.57 -3.60
CA ARG A 376 -48.29 -47.27 -5.04
C ARG A 376 -47.12 -46.39 -5.48
N LEU A 377 -46.13 -46.21 -4.61
CA LEU A 377 -44.80 -45.73 -5.00
C LEU A 377 -44.00 -46.91 -5.57
N ASP A 378 -42.88 -46.61 -6.21
CA ASP A 378 -41.93 -47.63 -6.67
C ASP A 378 -40.75 -47.75 -5.68
N GLY A 379 -39.61 -48.27 -6.15
CA GLY A 379 -38.42 -48.48 -5.33
C GLY A 379 -38.65 -49.20 -3.99
N VAL A 380 -37.99 -48.72 -2.92
CA VAL A 380 -38.18 -49.22 -1.55
C VAL A 380 -39.52 -48.76 -0.95
N CYS A 381 -40.04 -47.63 -1.44
CA CYS A 381 -41.18 -46.90 -0.87
C CYS A 381 -42.54 -47.60 -1.07
N LYS A 382 -42.61 -48.59 -1.97
CA LYS A 382 -43.79 -49.40 -2.30
C LYS A 382 -44.46 -50.08 -1.10
N ASP A 383 -43.66 -50.62 -0.18
CA ASP A 383 -44.12 -51.57 0.84
C ASP A 383 -44.45 -50.83 2.14
N GLY A 384 -45.74 -50.72 2.49
CA GLY A 384 -46.23 -49.76 3.50
C GLY A 384 -46.95 -50.35 4.71
N LYS A 385 -47.18 -49.49 5.71
CA LYS A 385 -48.06 -49.74 6.86
C LYS A 385 -49.25 -48.80 6.87
N ARG A 386 -50.40 -49.34 7.30
CA ARG A 386 -51.58 -48.56 7.65
C ARG A 386 -51.31 -47.80 8.95
N VAL A 387 -51.52 -46.50 8.89
CA VAL A 387 -51.44 -45.56 10.02
C VAL A 387 -52.56 -44.55 9.91
N CYS A 388 -52.99 -43.93 11.02
CA CYS A 388 -53.92 -42.81 10.93
C CYS A 388 -53.14 -41.50 10.71
N ARG A 389 -53.53 -40.73 9.69
CA ARG A 389 -52.95 -39.41 9.42
C ARG A 389 -54.07 -38.41 9.16
N ASN A 390 -54.21 -37.43 10.07
CA ASN A 390 -55.24 -36.38 10.03
C ASN A 390 -56.68 -36.94 9.94
N GLY A 391 -57.02 -37.94 10.77
CA GLY A 391 -58.36 -38.56 10.75
C GLY A 391 -58.69 -39.30 9.46
N SER A 392 -57.69 -39.98 8.88
CA SER A 392 -57.86 -40.81 7.68
C SER A 392 -56.79 -41.89 7.60
N LEU A 393 -57.22 -43.09 7.22
CA LEU A 393 -56.39 -44.28 7.11
C LEU A 393 -55.44 -44.16 5.91
N ALA A 394 -54.20 -43.75 6.18
CA ALA A 394 -53.12 -43.62 5.21
C ALA A 394 -52.36 -44.94 5.04
N CYS A 395 -51.61 -45.06 3.95
CA CYS A 395 -50.58 -46.08 3.78
C CYS A 395 -49.24 -45.37 3.65
N GLU A 396 -48.35 -45.53 4.64
CA GLU A 396 -47.04 -44.89 4.67
C GLU A 396 -45.94 -45.92 4.45
N PRO A 397 -44.84 -45.60 3.73
CA PRO A 397 -43.71 -46.51 3.53
C PRO A 397 -43.15 -47.08 4.84
N LYS A 398 -42.77 -48.37 4.84
CA LYS A 398 -42.08 -49.00 5.98
C LYS A 398 -40.67 -48.45 6.21
N THR A 399 -40.05 -47.95 5.15
CA THR A 399 -38.75 -47.30 5.13
C THR A 399 -38.95 -45.80 4.94
N PRO A 400 -38.42 -44.93 5.83
CA PRO A 400 -38.38 -43.50 5.55
C PRO A 400 -37.61 -43.22 4.26
N SER A 401 -38.05 -42.22 3.50
CA SER A 401 -37.30 -41.71 2.35
C SER A 401 -35.88 -41.29 2.76
N SER A 402 -34.90 -41.69 1.95
CA SER A 402 -33.49 -41.38 2.17
C SER A 402 -32.83 -41.02 0.85
N HIS A 403 -32.06 -39.93 0.83
CA HIS A 403 -31.33 -39.44 -0.34
C HIS A 403 -30.75 -40.56 -1.20
N GLU A 404 -30.86 -40.42 -2.51
CA GLU A 404 -30.47 -41.43 -3.48
C GLU A 404 -29.05 -41.99 -3.27
N VAL A 405 -28.99 -43.31 -3.41
CA VAL A 405 -27.79 -44.14 -3.41
C VAL A 405 -27.85 -44.93 -4.71
N CYS A 406 -26.74 -44.97 -5.45
CA CYS A 406 -26.69 -45.51 -6.81
C CYS A 406 -26.78 -47.06 -6.86
N ASP A 407 -27.97 -47.60 -6.56
CA ASP A 407 -28.29 -49.04 -6.49
C ASP A 407 -29.47 -49.49 -7.37
N GLY A 408 -30.12 -48.55 -8.06
CA GLY A 408 -31.19 -48.81 -9.04
C GLY A 408 -32.58 -48.96 -8.42
N LEU A 409 -32.78 -48.39 -7.23
CA LEU A 409 -34.07 -48.26 -6.56
C LEU A 409 -34.35 -46.78 -6.28
N ASP A 410 -35.59 -46.36 -6.48
CA ASP A 410 -36.14 -45.14 -5.88
C ASP A 410 -36.09 -45.27 -4.34
N ASN A 411 -35.20 -44.51 -3.70
CA ASN A 411 -34.88 -44.56 -2.27
C ASN A 411 -35.42 -43.33 -1.51
N ASP A 412 -35.56 -42.19 -2.19
CA ASP A 412 -36.09 -40.93 -1.63
C ASP A 412 -37.60 -40.70 -1.90
N CYS A 413 -38.21 -41.54 -2.74
CA CYS A 413 -39.64 -41.61 -3.07
C CYS A 413 -40.17 -40.52 -4.04
N ASP A 414 -39.29 -39.80 -4.77
CA ASP A 414 -39.62 -38.81 -5.80
C ASP A 414 -40.32 -39.42 -7.04
N GLY A 415 -39.85 -40.59 -7.51
CA GLY A 415 -40.43 -41.34 -8.62
C GLY A 415 -39.59 -41.41 -9.91
N GLU A 416 -38.41 -40.79 -9.96
CA GLU A 416 -37.35 -41.14 -10.91
C GLU A 416 -36.49 -42.33 -10.34
N THR A 417 -35.17 -42.42 -10.57
CA THR A 417 -34.25 -43.43 -9.96
C THR A 417 -32.77 -43.01 -10.10
N ASP A 418 -31.99 -43.07 -9.00
CA ASP A 418 -30.56 -42.73 -8.90
C ASP A 418 -30.20 -41.22 -9.09
N GLU A 419 -31.15 -40.30 -9.28
CA GLU A 419 -30.92 -38.84 -9.45
C GLU A 419 -30.31 -38.14 -8.23
N ASP A 420 -29.50 -37.09 -8.47
CA ASP A 420 -28.77 -36.33 -7.45
C ASP A 420 -28.05 -37.22 -6.38
N SER A 421 -27.74 -38.48 -6.77
CA SER A 421 -27.09 -39.53 -5.98
C SER A 421 -25.99 -38.95 -5.10
N SER A 422 -26.05 -39.22 -3.80
CA SER A 422 -25.09 -38.67 -2.83
C SER A 422 -23.64 -39.17 -3.04
N ASP A 423 -23.46 -40.21 -3.85
CA ASP A 423 -22.17 -40.73 -4.32
C ASP A 423 -21.69 -40.15 -5.67
N ASP A 424 -22.52 -39.39 -6.40
CA ASP A 424 -22.09 -38.71 -7.63
C ASP A 424 -21.07 -37.61 -7.33
N GLY A 425 -20.08 -37.48 -8.21
CA GLY A 425 -19.05 -36.45 -8.09
C GLY A 425 -18.04 -36.63 -6.96
N GLN A 426 -18.14 -37.68 -6.13
CA GLN A 426 -17.15 -38.02 -5.11
C GLN A 426 -15.80 -38.45 -5.74
N ASN A 427 -14.71 -38.37 -4.96
CA ASN A 427 -13.38 -38.78 -5.42
C ASN A 427 -13.19 -40.29 -5.22
N CYS A 428 -12.69 -40.99 -6.24
CA CYS A 428 -12.41 -42.43 -6.22
C CYS A 428 -11.00 -42.78 -6.71
N ASP A 429 -10.61 -44.02 -6.44
CA ASP A 429 -9.42 -44.66 -6.99
C ASP A 429 -9.85 -45.48 -8.23
N THR A 430 -9.30 -45.16 -9.40
CA THR A 430 -9.59 -45.86 -10.67
C THR A 430 -8.89 -47.22 -10.76
N GLY A 431 -7.90 -47.48 -9.91
CA GLY A 431 -6.97 -48.60 -10.03
C GLY A 431 -5.87 -48.42 -11.09
N MET A 432 -5.80 -47.26 -11.74
CA MET A 432 -4.73 -46.88 -12.68
C MET A 432 -3.50 -46.33 -11.93
N LEU A 433 -2.40 -46.08 -12.65
CA LEU A 433 -1.17 -45.53 -12.08
C LEU A 433 -1.18 -43.99 -12.14
N GLY A 434 -0.07 -43.38 -11.69
CA GLY A 434 0.22 -41.95 -11.81
C GLY A 434 -0.91 -41.00 -11.44
N VAL A 435 -1.20 -40.05 -12.35
CA VAL A 435 -2.27 -39.05 -12.17
C VAL A 435 -3.66 -39.65 -12.41
N CYS A 436 -3.72 -40.64 -13.30
CA CYS A 436 -4.93 -41.31 -13.79
C CYS A 436 -5.64 -42.11 -12.69
N LYS A 437 -4.89 -42.48 -11.65
CA LYS A 437 -5.38 -43.05 -10.39
C LYS A 437 -6.56 -42.29 -9.78
N TYR A 438 -6.54 -40.95 -9.83
CA TYR A 438 -7.57 -40.13 -9.19
C TYR A 438 -8.75 -39.92 -10.13
N GLY A 439 -9.87 -40.56 -9.80
CA GLY A 439 -11.11 -40.48 -10.55
C GLY A 439 -12.22 -39.73 -9.83
N ARG A 440 -13.26 -39.39 -10.59
CA ARG A 440 -14.56 -38.92 -10.11
C ARG A 440 -15.58 -40.04 -10.27
N GLN A 441 -16.43 -40.21 -9.27
CA GLN A 441 -17.53 -41.15 -9.31
C GLN A 441 -18.69 -40.57 -10.13
N TYR A 442 -19.36 -41.43 -10.89
CA TYR A 442 -20.62 -41.10 -11.55
C TYR A 442 -21.59 -42.29 -11.52
N CYS A 443 -22.87 -42.02 -11.29
CA CYS A 443 -23.89 -43.06 -11.35
C CYS A 443 -24.27 -43.37 -12.81
N SER A 444 -24.42 -44.65 -13.16
CA SER A 444 -25.00 -45.04 -14.45
C SER A 444 -25.64 -46.43 -14.39
N GLY A 445 -26.96 -46.44 -14.17
CA GLY A 445 -27.84 -47.61 -14.27
C GLY A 445 -27.77 -48.53 -13.06
N GLY A 446 -28.13 -48.03 -11.86
CA GLY A 446 -28.06 -48.77 -10.60
C GLY A 446 -26.66 -49.25 -10.24
N LYS A 447 -25.64 -48.49 -10.66
CA LYS A 447 -24.25 -48.79 -10.36
C LYS A 447 -23.34 -47.57 -10.48
N LEU A 448 -22.55 -47.37 -9.44
CA LEU A 448 -21.50 -46.36 -9.39
C LEU A 448 -20.27 -46.77 -10.22
N TRP A 449 -19.79 -45.85 -11.05
CA TRP A 449 -18.59 -45.99 -11.88
C TRP A 449 -17.54 -44.96 -11.45
N CYS A 450 -16.25 -45.24 -11.71
CA CYS A 450 -15.14 -44.32 -11.43
C CYS A 450 -14.43 -44.01 -12.75
N TRP A 451 -14.18 -42.73 -13.04
CA TRP A 451 -13.52 -42.28 -14.27
C TRP A 451 -12.40 -41.27 -13.96
N PRO A 452 -11.21 -41.33 -14.61
CA PRO A 452 -10.14 -40.33 -14.42
C PRO A 452 -10.64 -38.89 -14.58
N ILE A 453 -10.17 -37.96 -13.74
CA ILE A 453 -10.58 -36.53 -13.80
C ILE A 453 -9.68 -35.72 -14.75
N LYS A 454 -8.44 -36.18 -15.00
CA LYS A 454 -7.48 -35.51 -15.90
C LYS A 454 -7.75 -35.97 -17.34
N ASP A 455 -7.77 -35.03 -18.29
CA ASP A 455 -7.62 -35.37 -19.71
C ASP A 455 -6.21 -35.94 -19.94
N VAL A 456 -6.10 -36.87 -20.89
CA VAL A 456 -4.84 -37.50 -21.29
C VAL A 456 -3.87 -36.45 -21.83
N GLU A 457 -2.78 -36.21 -21.11
CA GLU A 457 -1.67 -35.34 -21.53
C GLU A 457 -0.57 -36.19 -22.18
N THR A 458 0.62 -35.65 -22.44
CA THR A 458 1.76 -36.43 -22.95
C THR A 458 2.81 -36.57 -21.86
N GLU A 459 3.38 -37.78 -21.70
CA GLU A 459 4.37 -38.11 -20.66
C GLU A 459 5.44 -37.01 -20.41
N GLU A 460 5.54 -36.62 -19.14
CA GLU A 460 6.66 -35.89 -18.58
C GLU A 460 7.48 -36.84 -17.71
N CYS A 461 8.78 -36.61 -17.60
CA CYS A 461 9.65 -37.42 -16.73
C CYS A 461 9.56 -36.90 -15.29
N ASP A 462 8.55 -37.36 -14.55
CA ASP A 462 8.24 -36.99 -13.16
C ASP A 462 7.91 -38.17 -12.24
N GLY A 463 7.89 -39.41 -12.76
CA GLY A 463 7.59 -40.63 -12.03
C GLY A 463 6.10 -40.97 -11.96
N LEU A 464 5.26 -40.35 -12.79
CA LEU A 464 3.82 -40.61 -12.89
C LEU A 464 3.42 -40.97 -14.33
N ASP A 465 2.66 -42.06 -14.48
CA ASP A 465 1.74 -42.28 -15.60
C ASP A 465 0.84 -41.04 -15.77
N ASN A 466 1.06 -40.27 -16.85
CA ASN A 466 0.43 -38.99 -17.15
C ASN A 466 -0.53 -39.06 -18.36
N ASP A 467 -0.35 -40.04 -19.25
CA ASP A 467 -1.19 -40.31 -20.43
C ASP A 467 -2.22 -41.46 -20.27
N CYS A 468 -2.11 -42.23 -19.18
CA CYS A 468 -3.02 -43.31 -18.79
C CYS A 468 -2.91 -44.63 -19.59
N ASP A 469 -1.84 -44.88 -20.36
CA ASP A 469 -1.62 -46.19 -21.02
C ASP A 469 -1.28 -47.33 -20.04
N GLY A 470 -0.62 -47.00 -18.91
CA GLY A 470 -0.34 -47.91 -17.80
C GLY A 470 1.11 -48.36 -17.63
N GLU A 471 2.06 -47.86 -18.44
CA GLU A 471 3.49 -47.84 -18.11
C GLU A 471 3.82 -46.61 -17.20
N THR A 472 4.99 -45.96 -17.31
CA THR A 472 5.38 -44.74 -16.55
C THR A 472 6.68 -44.12 -17.14
N ASP A 473 6.71 -42.80 -17.36
CA ASP A 473 7.86 -42.04 -17.88
C ASP A 473 8.31 -42.46 -19.31
N GLU A 474 7.50 -43.19 -20.10
CA GLU A 474 7.88 -43.62 -21.46
C GLU A 474 7.71 -42.53 -22.52
N SER A 475 8.51 -42.58 -23.59
CA SER A 475 8.37 -41.71 -24.78
C SER A 475 8.35 -40.19 -24.53
N PHE A 476 8.72 -39.74 -23.32
CA PHE A 476 8.66 -38.34 -22.88
C PHE A 476 9.38 -37.38 -23.84
N SER A 477 8.94 -36.12 -23.84
CA SER A 477 9.30 -35.10 -24.85
C SER A 477 10.79 -34.78 -25.06
N GLN A 478 11.70 -35.39 -24.28
CA GLN A 478 13.14 -35.18 -24.28
C GLN A 478 13.97 -36.46 -24.49
N ASP A 479 13.35 -37.65 -24.55
CA ASP A 479 14.07 -38.91 -24.59
C ASP A 479 15.04 -39.02 -25.78
N GLY A 480 16.21 -39.60 -25.53
CA GLY A 480 17.26 -39.80 -26.53
C GLY A 480 17.85 -38.52 -27.15
N ARG A 481 17.45 -37.32 -26.72
CA ARG A 481 18.06 -36.07 -27.20
C ARG A 481 19.46 -35.88 -26.62
N ASP A 482 20.38 -35.39 -27.45
CA ASP A 482 21.75 -35.10 -27.03
C ASP A 482 21.79 -34.00 -25.96
N CYS A 483 22.68 -34.17 -24.99
CA CYS A 483 22.88 -33.29 -23.83
C CYS A 483 24.38 -33.15 -23.49
N GLU A 484 24.72 -32.18 -22.63
CA GLU A 484 26.08 -31.97 -22.16
C GLU A 484 26.25 -32.47 -20.72
N THR A 485 27.20 -33.39 -20.50
CA THR A 485 27.48 -34.02 -19.20
C THR A 485 28.34 -33.16 -18.28
N GLY A 486 28.94 -32.09 -18.81
CA GLY A 486 29.96 -31.28 -18.12
C GLY A 486 31.36 -31.92 -18.06
N LYS A 487 31.58 -33.09 -18.66
CA LYS A 487 32.91 -33.72 -18.78
C LYS A 487 33.67 -33.19 -20.02
N PRO A 488 35.02 -33.23 -20.03
CA PRO A 488 35.80 -32.88 -21.21
C PRO A 488 35.77 -33.99 -22.27
N GLY A 489 36.45 -33.74 -23.39
CA GLY A 489 36.69 -34.71 -24.46
C GLY A 489 35.45 -35.32 -25.08
N ILE A 490 35.56 -36.57 -25.53
CA ILE A 490 34.42 -37.32 -26.10
C ILE A 490 33.27 -37.50 -25.08
N CYS A 491 33.57 -37.41 -23.78
CA CYS A 491 32.60 -37.61 -22.70
C CYS A 491 31.67 -36.41 -22.48
N GLN A 492 31.93 -35.25 -23.09
CA GLN A 492 31.03 -34.08 -23.10
C GLN A 492 29.61 -34.48 -23.46
N TRP A 493 29.44 -35.39 -24.43
CA TRP A 493 28.14 -35.74 -24.99
C TRP A 493 27.46 -36.85 -24.20
N GLY A 494 26.23 -36.57 -23.79
CA GLY A 494 25.27 -37.52 -23.26
C GLY A 494 23.99 -37.59 -24.09
N THR A 495 23.04 -38.39 -23.64
CA THR A 495 21.63 -38.36 -24.04
C THR A 495 20.74 -38.20 -22.80
N TRP A 496 19.68 -37.41 -22.91
CA TRP A 496 18.66 -37.33 -21.87
C TRP A 496 17.95 -38.68 -21.72
N THR A 497 17.80 -39.11 -20.47
CA THR A 497 17.13 -40.35 -20.04
C THR A 497 16.36 -40.07 -18.76
N CYS A 498 15.14 -40.59 -18.62
CA CYS A 498 14.47 -40.56 -17.32
C CYS A 498 15.07 -41.63 -16.39
N ILE A 499 15.35 -41.27 -15.14
CA ILE A 499 15.80 -42.18 -14.08
C ILE A 499 15.13 -41.73 -12.79
N ASP A 500 14.35 -42.62 -12.16
CA ASP A 500 13.63 -42.39 -10.89
C ASP A 500 12.81 -41.07 -10.88
N GLY A 501 12.05 -40.79 -11.95
CA GLY A 501 11.25 -39.57 -12.10
C GLY A 501 12.06 -38.28 -12.28
N ALA A 502 13.30 -38.37 -12.78
CA ALA A 502 14.16 -37.23 -13.03
C ALA A 502 14.94 -37.30 -14.35
N LEU A 503 14.96 -36.17 -15.07
CA LEU A 503 15.75 -36.00 -16.30
C LEU A 503 17.26 -36.02 -15.99
N ASN A 504 17.93 -37.08 -16.43
CA ASN A 504 19.36 -37.28 -16.25
C ASN A 504 20.08 -37.28 -17.60
N CYS A 505 21.24 -36.65 -17.69
CA CYS A 505 22.09 -36.67 -18.90
C CYS A 505 23.06 -37.86 -18.83
N ALA A 506 22.63 -39.02 -19.35
CA ALA A 506 23.43 -40.24 -19.37
C ALA A 506 24.57 -40.14 -20.40
N GLN A 507 25.80 -40.51 -20.02
CA GLN A 507 26.98 -40.35 -20.87
C GLN A 507 26.93 -41.26 -22.11
N LYS A 508 27.14 -40.67 -23.31
CA LYS A 508 26.97 -41.34 -24.61
C LYS A 508 28.22 -42.11 -25.05
N TYR A 509 29.40 -41.65 -24.62
CA TYR A 509 30.69 -42.24 -24.97
C TYR A 509 31.54 -42.47 -23.72
N GLU A 510 31.85 -43.73 -23.44
CA GLU A 510 32.76 -44.11 -22.35
C GLU A 510 34.22 -43.77 -22.66
N ALA A 511 34.92 -43.39 -21.59
CA ALA A 511 36.35 -43.10 -21.54
C ALA A 511 37.18 -44.33 -21.97
N ARG A 512 38.25 -44.10 -22.73
CA ARG A 512 39.14 -45.16 -23.25
C ARG A 512 40.58 -44.63 -23.41
N PRO A 513 41.61 -45.48 -23.29
CA PRO A 513 43.00 -45.02 -23.33
C PRO A 513 43.35 -44.21 -24.57
N GLU A 514 44.03 -43.09 -24.35
CA GLU A 514 44.38 -42.13 -25.41
C GLU A 514 45.16 -42.75 -26.58
N MET A 515 44.86 -42.29 -27.79
CA MET A 515 45.60 -42.63 -29.00
C MET A 515 45.73 -41.43 -29.92
N CYS A 516 46.89 -41.30 -30.58
CA CYS A 516 47.21 -40.16 -31.45
C CYS A 516 46.12 -39.94 -32.52
N SER A 517 45.23 -38.98 -32.27
CA SER A 517 43.97 -38.79 -33.00
C SER A 517 43.39 -37.37 -32.92
N GLY A 518 43.91 -36.52 -32.03
CA GLY A 518 43.43 -35.14 -31.84
C GLY A 518 42.08 -35.05 -31.12
N LEU A 519 41.75 -36.02 -30.28
CA LEU A 519 40.53 -36.09 -29.47
C LEU A 519 40.88 -36.66 -28.09
N ASP A 520 40.59 -35.92 -27.03
CA ASP A 520 40.60 -36.42 -25.64
C ASP A 520 39.66 -37.64 -25.50
N LEU A 521 40.22 -38.85 -25.38
CA LEU A 521 39.47 -40.12 -25.36
C LEU A 521 39.20 -40.70 -23.97
N ASP A 522 40.05 -40.46 -22.96
CA ASP A 522 39.82 -40.88 -21.56
C ASP A 522 39.25 -39.78 -20.65
N CYS A 523 39.10 -38.56 -21.18
CA CYS A 523 38.31 -37.47 -20.62
C CYS A 523 38.90 -36.90 -19.32
N ASP A 524 40.23 -36.73 -19.29
CA ASP A 524 40.93 -36.03 -18.22
C ASP A 524 41.12 -34.52 -18.50
N GLY A 525 41.06 -34.12 -19.78
CA GLY A 525 41.14 -32.73 -20.26
C GLY A 525 42.39 -32.38 -21.09
N GLU A 526 43.38 -33.27 -21.19
CA GLU A 526 44.51 -33.14 -22.13
C GLU A 526 44.18 -33.81 -23.49
N THR A 527 45.11 -33.81 -24.46
CA THR A 527 44.89 -34.46 -25.77
C THR A 527 46.22 -34.89 -26.40
N ASP A 528 46.27 -36.10 -26.98
CA ASP A 528 47.43 -36.72 -27.63
C ASP A 528 48.69 -36.75 -26.72
N GLU A 529 48.52 -37.04 -25.41
CA GLU A 529 49.58 -36.91 -24.40
C GLU A 529 50.78 -37.87 -24.58
N PRO A 530 51.98 -37.56 -24.03
CA PRO A 530 53.20 -38.37 -24.26
C PRO A 530 53.10 -39.80 -23.69
N GLY A 531 53.00 -40.78 -24.58
CA GLY A 531 52.73 -42.18 -24.24
C GLY A 531 51.46 -42.76 -24.90
N SER A 532 50.62 -41.89 -25.47
CA SER A 532 49.41 -42.24 -26.25
C SER A 532 49.64 -43.38 -27.25
N LEU A 533 48.64 -44.26 -27.40
CA LEU A 533 48.75 -45.40 -28.31
C LEU A 533 49.00 -44.95 -29.76
N LYS A 534 49.92 -45.65 -30.45
CA LYS A 534 50.44 -45.35 -31.80
C LYS A 534 51.32 -44.09 -31.91
N CYS A 535 51.82 -43.56 -30.79
CA CYS A 535 52.87 -42.54 -30.80
C CYS A 535 54.12 -42.96 -31.59
N LYS A 536 54.85 -41.95 -32.08
CA LYS A 536 56.14 -42.11 -32.76
C LYS A 536 57.28 -42.10 -31.75
N THR A 537 58.14 -43.11 -31.84
CA THR A 537 59.32 -43.25 -30.97
C THR A 537 60.47 -42.38 -31.49
N TYR A 538 61.07 -41.59 -30.58
CA TYR A 538 62.23 -40.75 -30.86
C TYR A 538 63.32 -40.99 -29.82
N TYR A 539 64.57 -40.99 -30.29
CA TYR A 539 65.77 -41.31 -29.52
C TYR A 539 66.58 -40.04 -29.29
N ARG A 540 67.21 -39.93 -28.14
CA ARG A 540 67.89 -38.70 -27.73
C ARG A 540 69.21 -38.52 -28.48
N ASP A 541 69.49 -37.29 -28.91
CA ASP A 541 70.69 -36.86 -29.62
C ASP A 541 71.29 -35.65 -28.87
N ARG A 542 72.51 -35.80 -28.35
CA ARG A 542 73.20 -34.82 -27.48
C ARG A 542 74.34 -34.09 -28.17
N ASP A 543 75.09 -34.75 -29.04
CA ASP A 543 76.25 -34.17 -29.72
C ASP A 543 75.92 -33.57 -31.09
N GLY A 544 74.73 -33.87 -31.63
CA GLY A 544 74.14 -33.21 -32.78
C GLY A 544 74.50 -33.81 -34.14
N ASP A 545 74.91 -35.09 -34.20
CA ASP A 545 75.31 -35.75 -35.44
C ASP A 545 74.13 -36.27 -36.29
N GLY A 546 72.93 -36.41 -35.70
CA GLY A 546 71.71 -36.88 -36.35
C GLY A 546 71.33 -38.33 -36.04
N TYR A 547 72.13 -39.06 -35.26
CA TYR A 547 71.84 -40.40 -34.77
C TYR A 547 71.59 -40.40 -33.26
N GLY A 548 70.52 -41.06 -32.84
CA GLY A 548 70.13 -41.10 -31.42
C GLY A 548 70.67 -42.33 -30.71
N ALA A 549 70.79 -42.19 -29.40
CA ALA A 549 71.30 -43.21 -28.49
C ALA A 549 70.54 -44.55 -28.60
N LEU A 550 71.25 -45.61 -28.97
CA LEU A 550 70.78 -46.99 -29.19
C LEU A 550 70.25 -47.68 -27.92
N ASN A 551 70.70 -47.27 -26.73
CA ASN A 551 70.46 -47.97 -25.46
C ASN A 551 69.87 -47.08 -24.34
N GLU A 552 69.45 -45.85 -24.65
CA GLU A 552 68.85 -44.91 -23.68
C GLU A 552 67.31 -44.86 -23.82
N PRO A 553 66.57 -44.34 -22.82
CA PRO A 553 65.12 -44.20 -22.88
C PRO A 553 64.66 -43.30 -24.05
N SER A 554 63.83 -43.87 -24.92
CA SER A 554 63.18 -43.15 -26.02
C SER A 554 61.91 -42.42 -25.56
N ALA A 555 61.67 -41.22 -26.10
CA ALA A 555 60.40 -40.52 -25.98
C ALA A 555 59.37 -41.10 -26.98
N CYS A 556 58.08 -41.08 -26.65
CA CYS A 556 57.02 -41.49 -27.57
C CYS A 556 55.94 -40.40 -27.65
N GLU A 557 55.79 -39.83 -28.85
CA GLU A 557 55.09 -38.56 -29.08
C GLU A 557 54.14 -38.67 -30.28
N CYS A 558 53.00 -37.98 -30.27
CA CYS A 558 52.07 -37.99 -31.41
C CYS A 558 52.47 -37.07 -32.58
N ARG A 559 53.48 -36.22 -32.41
CA ARG A 559 53.98 -35.29 -33.43
C ARG A 559 54.80 -35.99 -34.53
N ASP A 560 54.78 -35.43 -35.74
CA ASP A 560 55.54 -35.95 -36.90
C ASP A 560 57.04 -35.59 -36.89
N THR A 561 57.40 -34.46 -36.28
CA THR A 561 58.77 -33.96 -36.17
C THR A 561 59.36 -34.28 -34.80
N PRO A 562 60.59 -34.80 -34.69
CA PRO A 562 61.18 -35.13 -33.39
C PRO A 562 61.23 -33.91 -32.44
N PRO A 563 61.10 -34.13 -31.12
CA PRO A 563 61.40 -33.09 -30.12
C PRO A 563 62.84 -32.56 -30.25
N ALA A 564 63.09 -31.35 -29.74
CA ALA A 564 64.44 -30.76 -29.77
C ALA A 564 65.42 -31.59 -28.94
N GLY A 565 66.57 -31.96 -29.52
CA GLY A 565 67.53 -32.88 -28.91
C GLY A 565 67.14 -34.37 -29.01
N TYR A 566 66.27 -34.70 -29.97
CA TYR A 566 65.89 -36.07 -30.33
C TYR A 566 65.88 -36.24 -31.87
N VAL A 567 65.99 -37.48 -32.32
CA VAL A 567 65.95 -37.90 -33.73
C VAL A 567 65.22 -39.26 -33.86
N ALA A 568 64.95 -39.70 -35.09
CA ALA A 568 64.23 -40.95 -35.35
C ALA A 568 65.13 -42.20 -35.44
N SER A 569 66.46 -42.05 -35.51
CA SER A 569 67.40 -43.18 -35.58
C SER A 569 67.92 -43.56 -34.20
N SER A 570 68.08 -44.85 -33.93
CA SER A 570 68.64 -45.43 -32.70
C SER A 570 69.94 -46.18 -33.00
N THR A 571 70.93 -45.47 -33.52
CA THR A 571 72.10 -46.08 -34.19
C THR A 571 73.45 -45.57 -33.69
N ASP A 572 73.46 -44.69 -32.70
CA ASP A 572 74.65 -44.27 -31.97
C ASP A 572 74.79 -45.07 -30.66
N CYS A 573 76.03 -45.40 -30.28
CA CYS A 573 76.40 -46.09 -29.05
C CYS A 573 77.18 -45.20 -28.06
N CYS A 574 77.42 -43.93 -28.40
CA CYS A 574 78.11 -42.92 -27.63
C CYS A 574 77.56 -41.49 -27.90
N ASP A 575 76.43 -41.16 -27.27
CA ASP A 575 75.69 -39.87 -27.28
C ASP A 575 76.48 -38.72 -26.61
N LEU A 576 77.74 -38.56 -27.01
CA LEU A 576 78.77 -37.65 -26.51
C LEU A 576 79.88 -37.40 -27.56
N ASP A 577 79.91 -38.12 -28.69
CA ASP A 577 80.97 -38.05 -29.71
C ASP A 577 80.41 -38.25 -31.12
N SER A 578 80.18 -37.15 -31.84
CA SER A 578 79.61 -37.04 -33.20
C SER A 578 80.47 -37.63 -34.35
N ARG A 579 81.27 -38.64 -34.00
CA ARG A 579 82.07 -39.51 -34.87
C ARG A 579 81.73 -40.99 -34.66
N VAL A 580 80.80 -41.30 -33.74
CA VAL A 580 80.40 -42.64 -33.33
C VAL A 580 78.99 -42.88 -33.82
N HIS A 581 78.82 -43.76 -34.80
CA HIS A 581 77.49 -44.21 -35.25
C HIS A 581 77.65 -45.45 -36.12
N ARG A 582 76.56 -46.20 -36.31
CA ARG A 582 76.61 -47.33 -37.26
C ARG A 582 77.05 -46.90 -38.66
N GLY A 583 78.02 -47.64 -39.21
CA GLY A 583 78.53 -47.44 -40.56
C GLY A 583 79.75 -46.52 -40.68
N VAL A 584 80.34 -46.06 -39.57
CA VAL A 584 81.70 -45.49 -39.57
C VAL A 584 82.70 -46.54 -40.09
N THR A 585 83.68 -46.12 -40.89
CA THR A 585 84.73 -47.01 -41.43
C THR A 585 86.15 -46.48 -41.21
N ASP A 586 86.29 -45.36 -40.50
CA ASP A 586 87.57 -44.74 -40.19
C ASP A 586 88.20 -45.35 -38.92
N PHE A 587 89.53 -45.40 -38.86
CA PHE A 587 90.26 -45.93 -37.72
C PHE A 587 90.85 -44.82 -36.86
N PHE A 588 90.76 -44.94 -35.54
CA PHE A 588 91.14 -43.89 -34.61
C PHE A 588 92.28 -44.33 -33.67
N ALA A 589 93.23 -43.42 -33.41
CA ALA A 589 94.31 -43.60 -32.43
C ALA A 589 93.93 -43.13 -31.01
N THR A 590 92.72 -42.59 -30.83
CA THR A 590 92.19 -42.07 -29.56
C THR A 590 90.80 -42.64 -29.29
N LYS A 591 90.50 -42.88 -28.01
CA LYS A 591 89.15 -43.27 -27.57
C LYS A 591 88.10 -42.21 -27.93
N ASN A 592 86.86 -42.64 -28.08
CA ASN A 592 85.71 -41.75 -28.14
C ASN A 592 85.43 -41.11 -26.78
N ASN A 593 84.51 -40.14 -26.72
CA ASN A 593 84.16 -39.44 -25.48
C ASN A 593 83.45 -40.34 -24.45
N CYS A 594 83.01 -41.54 -24.84
CA CYS A 594 82.55 -42.62 -23.95
C CYS A 594 83.67 -43.55 -23.48
N ASN A 595 84.93 -43.17 -23.71
CA ASN A 595 86.13 -43.83 -23.21
C ASN A 595 86.26 -45.29 -23.70
N ASN A 596 85.85 -45.58 -24.94
CA ASN A 596 86.08 -46.85 -25.63
C ASN A 596 86.57 -46.60 -27.08
N PHE A 597 86.76 -47.66 -27.87
CA PHE A 597 87.17 -47.61 -29.29
C PHE A 597 86.14 -48.24 -30.23
N ASP A 598 84.89 -48.39 -29.80
CA ASP A 598 83.76 -48.77 -30.65
C ASP A 598 83.22 -47.49 -31.30
N TYR A 599 83.55 -47.28 -32.57
CA TYR A 599 83.14 -46.11 -33.35
C TYR A 599 82.06 -46.45 -34.40
N ASP A 600 81.95 -47.71 -34.82
CA ASP A 600 80.97 -48.20 -35.79
C ASP A 600 79.76 -48.91 -35.15
N CYS A 601 79.70 -48.96 -33.81
CA CYS A 601 78.60 -49.50 -33.00
C CYS A 601 78.25 -50.96 -33.35
N ASP A 602 79.32 -51.73 -33.55
CA ASP A 602 79.35 -53.17 -33.82
C ASP A 602 79.59 -53.99 -32.52
N GLY A 603 80.12 -53.36 -31.45
CA GLY A 603 80.43 -54.01 -30.18
C GLY A 603 81.90 -54.40 -29.99
N LYS A 604 82.84 -53.91 -30.81
CA LYS A 604 84.28 -54.21 -30.72
C LYS A 604 85.14 -52.95 -30.73
N GLU A 605 86.18 -52.94 -29.90
CA GLU A 605 87.20 -51.87 -29.86
C GLU A 605 88.26 -52.07 -30.96
N THR A 606 88.54 -51.04 -31.77
CA THR A 606 89.56 -51.07 -32.85
C THR A 606 90.48 -49.82 -32.80
N MET A 607 91.81 -49.98 -32.90
CA MET A 607 92.77 -48.89 -32.58
C MET A 607 94.02 -48.87 -33.48
N GLN A 608 94.49 -47.67 -33.84
CA GLN A 608 95.75 -47.47 -34.57
C GLN A 608 96.96 -47.30 -33.63
N GLU A 609 97.97 -48.18 -33.71
CA GLU A 609 99.25 -48.02 -32.98
C GLU A 609 100.25 -47.07 -33.69
N LEU A 610 101.09 -46.39 -32.91
CA LEU A 610 102.12 -45.45 -33.39
C LEU A 610 103.49 -45.74 -32.73
N TYR A 611 104.56 -45.77 -33.54
CA TYR A 611 105.95 -45.98 -33.11
C TYR A 611 106.84 -44.76 -33.37
N SER A 612 107.78 -44.49 -32.46
CA SER A 612 108.64 -43.29 -32.46
C SER A 612 109.52 -43.10 -33.70
N PRO A 613 109.86 -41.84 -34.06
CA PRO A 613 110.74 -41.54 -35.19
C PRO A 613 112.23 -41.80 -34.87
N GLY A 614 112.95 -42.36 -35.86
CA GLY A 614 114.36 -42.76 -35.78
C GLY A 614 115.28 -41.79 -36.53
N TYR A 615 116.47 -41.51 -35.97
CA TYR A 615 117.37 -40.48 -36.50
C TYR A 615 118.85 -40.73 -36.17
N CYS A 616 119.74 -40.01 -36.86
CA CYS A 616 121.16 -39.91 -36.53
C CYS A 616 121.48 -38.60 -35.82
N ARG A 617 122.40 -38.63 -34.86
CA ARG A 617 123.07 -37.42 -34.39
C ARG A 617 124.59 -37.56 -34.41
N LYS A 618 125.24 -36.42 -34.60
CA LYS A 618 126.69 -36.25 -34.63
C LYS A 618 127.15 -35.66 -33.30
N GLU A 619 128.17 -36.26 -32.70
CA GLU A 619 128.83 -35.73 -31.51
C GLU A 619 130.35 -35.60 -31.73
N THR A 620 130.99 -34.76 -30.92
CA THR A 620 132.42 -34.50 -30.98
C THR A 620 133.07 -35.02 -29.70
N GLY A 621 133.84 -36.09 -29.82
CA GLY A 621 134.64 -36.65 -28.74
C GLY A 621 135.90 -35.84 -28.46
N LEU A 622 136.67 -36.33 -27.47
CA LEU A 622 137.95 -35.74 -27.10
C LEU A 622 138.90 -35.63 -28.30
N GLU A 623 139.76 -34.61 -28.26
CA GLU A 623 140.66 -34.18 -29.34
C GLU A 623 139.96 -33.86 -30.67
N GLY A 624 138.64 -33.59 -30.66
CA GLY A 624 137.86 -33.14 -31.82
C GLY A 624 137.38 -34.26 -32.75
N THR A 625 137.47 -35.52 -32.30
CA THR A 625 137.12 -36.68 -33.13
C THR A 625 135.60 -36.87 -33.24
N ILE A 626 135.06 -36.93 -34.46
CA ILE A 626 133.61 -37.05 -34.68
C ILE A 626 133.11 -38.49 -34.46
N VAL A 627 132.05 -38.65 -33.69
CA VAL A 627 131.32 -39.89 -33.38
C VAL A 627 129.87 -39.77 -33.86
N CYS A 628 129.24 -40.89 -34.23
CA CYS A 628 127.86 -40.95 -34.71
C CYS A 628 127.02 -41.85 -33.80
N LEU A 629 125.87 -41.36 -33.35
CA LEU A 629 124.88 -42.11 -32.57
C LEU A 629 123.56 -42.21 -33.35
N HIS A 630 122.74 -43.21 -33.03
CA HIS A 630 121.44 -43.43 -33.64
C HIS A 630 120.35 -43.73 -32.61
N LEU A 631 119.10 -43.49 -33.01
CA LEU A 631 117.91 -44.07 -32.41
C LEU A 631 117.18 -44.85 -33.52
N GLU A 632 116.77 -46.09 -33.23
CA GLU A 632 115.92 -46.86 -34.15
C GLU A 632 114.47 -46.35 -34.12
N GLY A 633 113.81 -46.36 -35.27
CA GLY A 633 112.46 -45.84 -35.44
C GLY A 633 112.16 -45.45 -36.89
N TRP A 634 110.94 -45.01 -37.17
CA TRP A 634 110.54 -44.61 -38.52
C TRP A 634 111.21 -43.32 -38.97
N LEU A 635 111.62 -43.26 -40.23
CA LEU A 635 112.12 -42.04 -40.86
C LEU A 635 110.95 -41.32 -41.52
N GLU A 636 110.75 -40.05 -41.18
CA GLU A 636 109.60 -39.27 -41.66
C GLU A 636 109.54 -39.14 -43.19
N PRO A 637 108.32 -39.11 -43.78
CA PRO A 637 107.02 -39.24 -43.12
C PRO A 637 106.72 -40.68 -42.65
N LEU A 638 105.90 -40.80 -41.61
CA LEU A 638 105.36 -42.09 -41.17
C LEU A 638 104.39 -42.65 -42.25
N PRO A 639 104.42 -43.95 -42.58
CA PRO A 639 103.42 -44.57 -43.45
C PRO A 639 102.03 -44.64 -42.78
N GLU A 640 100.98 -44.84 -43.58
CA GLU A 640 99.65 -45.17 -43.05
C GLU A 640 99.55 -46.63 -42.59
N CYS A 641 98.43 -46.98 -41.95
CA CYS A 641 98.23 -48.33 -41.39
C CYS A 641 98.19 -49.37 -42.53
N GLY A 642 99.10 -50.36 -42.48
CA GLY A 642 99.26 -51.37 -43.53
C GLY A 642 100.20 -50.98 -44.68
N GLU A 643 100.70 -49.74 -44.73
CA GLU A 643 101.63 -49.29 -45.78
C GLU A 643 103.12 -49.59 -45.47
N THR A 644 103.96 -49.51 -46.50
CA THR A 644 105.42 -49.76 -46.40
C THR A 644 106.22 -48.46 -46.25
N GLY A 645 106.67 -48.15 -45.04
CA GLY A 645 107.58 -47.04 -44.76
C GLY A 645 109.05 -47.42 -44.73
N THR A 646 109.88 -46.52 -44.19
CA THR A 646 111.32 -46.72 -43.98
C THR A 646 111.70 -46.47 -42.52
N VAL A 647 112.47 -47.37 -41.91
CA VAL A 647 113.05 -47.22 -40.57
C VAL A 647 114.56 -46.93 -40.63
N VAL A 648 115.05 -46.14 -39.68
CA VAL A 648 116.49 -46.01 -39.37
C VAL A 648 116.88 -47.14 -38.43
N ILE A 649 117.97 -47.84 -38.75
CA ILE A 649 118.47 -49.00 -37.96
C ILE A 649 119.94 -48.86 -37.52
N ALA A 650 120.70 -47.93 -38.09
CA ALA A 650 122.05 -47.58 -37.63
C ALA A 650 122.47 -46.22 -38.23
N CYS A 651 123.63 -45.70 -37.83
CA CYS A 651 124.23 -44.51 -38.45
C CYS A 651 125.71 -44.74 -38.76
N SER A 652 126.14 -44.34 -39.96
CA SER A 652 127.53 -44.45 -40.41
C SER A 652 128.19 -43.08 -40.55
N LYS A 653 129.49 -43.01 -40.30
CA LYS A 653 130.28 -41.79 -40.45
C LYS A 653 130.79 -41.67 -41.88
N VAL A 654 130.51 -40.55 -42.54
CA VAL A 654 130.99 -40.25 -43.90
C VAL A 654 131.64 -38.88 -43.88
N GLY A 655 132.97 -38.85 -43.97
CA GLY A 655 133.76 -37.63 -43.74
C GLY A 655 133.51 -37.05 -42.35
N ASN A 656 132.97 -35.83 -42.31
CA ASN A 656 132.61 -35.11 -41.08
C ASN A 656 131.10 -35.12 -40.77
N GLU A 657 130.31 -35.98 -41.43
CA GLU A 657 128.87 -36.16 -41.22
C GLU A 657 128.52 -37.57 -40.70
N CYS A 658 127.32 -37.71 -40.16
CA CYS A 658 126.69 -38.97 -39.75
C CYS A 658 125.43 -39.18 -40.58
N ARG A 659 125.28 -40.34 -41.25
CA ARG A 659 124.16 -40.62 -42.17
C ARG A 659 123.44 -41.92 -41.80
N PRO A 660 122.10 -41.98 -41.93
CA PRO A 660 121.31 -43.14 -41.51
C PRO A 660 121.46 -44.32 -42.47
N VAL A 661 121.69 -45.49 -41.88
CA VAL A 661 121.46 -46.79 -42.49
C VAL A 661 119.97 -47.10 -42.34
N ARG A 662 119.31 -47.40 -43.46
CA ARG A 662 117.85 -47.50 -43.58
C ARG A 662 117.40 -48.89 -43.99
N ARG A 663 116.18 -49.28 -43.62
CA ARG A 663 115.50 -50.50 -44.04
C ARG A 663 114.02 -50.21 -44.27
N SER A 664 113.38 -50.86 -45.24
CA SER A 664 111.93 -50.76 -45.45
C SER A 664 111.15 -51.78 -44.62
N GLN A 665 109.97 -51.40 -44.13
CA GLN A 665 109.11 -52.21 -43.26
C GLN A 665 107.64 -51.77 -43.41
N VAL A 666 106.70 -52.67 -43.14
CA VAL A 666 105.25 -52.40 -43.13
C VAL A 666 104.79 -51.97 -41.74
N GLN A 667 103.90 -50.97 -41.64
CA GLN A 667 103.27 -50.58 -40.37
C GLN A 667 102.08 -51.51 -40.06
N PRO A 668 102.01 -52.12 -38.86
CA PRO A 668 100.91 -53.02 -38.48
C PRO A 668 99.61 -52.27 -38.19
N CYS A 669 98.50 -53.01 -38.22
CA CYS A 669 97.17 -52.66 -37.70
C CYS A 669 96.69 -53.85 -36.84
N GLN A 670 95.91 -53.58 -35.79
CA GLN A 670 95.28 -54.62 -34.94
C GLN A 670 93.84 -54.24 -34.58
#